data_AF-A0A7R9IW10-F1
#
_entry.id   AF-A0A7R9IW10-F1
#
_cell.length_a   1.000
_cell.length_b   1.000
_cell.length_c   1.000
_cell.angle_alpha   90.00
_cell.angle_beta   90.00
_cell.angle_gamma   90.00
#
_symmetry.space_group_name_H-M   'P 1'
#
loop_
_entity.id
_entity.type
_entity.pdbx_description
1 polymer ?
#
loop_
_entity_poly.entity_id
_entity_poly.type
_entity_poly.pdbx_seq_one_letter_code
_entity_poly.pdbx_strand_id
1 'polypeptide(L)'
;MSLPPIANIFTVSRLNTTVRQLLEKEMGLVWISAEISNFTQPASGHWYFTLKDDGAQVRCAMFRNSNRRVTFRPQHGQQVLVRANITLYEPRGDYQLIAESMHPAGEGLLQQQFELLKAKLATEGLFDPQHKQPLPEPARQVGVITSSTGAALHDVLRVLHRRDPSLPVVIYPTVVQGVDAPAAIVRAIEIANLRNECDVLIVGRGGGSLEDLWGFNDERVARAIFASRIPIVSAVGHETDVTIADFVADLRAPTPSAAAEIVSRNQLELLRQLQSQQQRLEMAMDYYLARQQRLYSRLEHRLQQQHPQLRLARQQTALFRLQQRLGEAMENRLRHATRQQDRLSHRLNAQQPQQRLFDAQKQLQSWHYRLQQSMTKQLSTSKQHFGQLVAQLEGVSPLATLARGFSVTTDTAGQVVKKTAQLQSGDLLRTRLDDGWVESQEFQMAYCVIPPYILRKIIAHGSGHQQEQARRTLTHVQHLMAEHWQKQPVAKTAAGGHVDREIYDAQSQQTLPGKLIRQEGQPGNDDVAAEEAWNYLGVTYDFFWQAYQRNSLDNQGLKLLGTVHYGDKYQNAFWNGQQMVFGDGDGEIFNRFTIAIDVVAHELAHGVTENEAGLIYFEQAGALNESLSDVFGSLVKQFSKKQRADEADWIIGEGLLASGINGRGLRSMSEPGSAYNDPMLGKDPQPAHMDHYVKTREDNGGVHINSGIPNRAFYLAATALGGYAWEQAGYAWYDTVCDDELPQDADFKTFARFTVQHGKKRFNESVGSAIEQAWKEVGVL
;
A
#
# COMPACT_ATOMS: atom_id res chain seq x y z
N MET A 1 14.74 -112.33 5.69
CA MET A 1 14.99 -112.09 7.13
C MET A 1 14.77 -110.61 7.39
N SER A 2 14.01 -110.25 8.42
CA SER A 2 13.73 -108.87 8.80
C SER A 2 14.83 -108.32 9.70
N LEU A 3 15.36 -107.15 9.36
CA LEU A 3 16.24 -106.37 10.23
C LEU A 3 15.39 -105.64 11.31
N PRO A 4 15.97 -105.32 12.49
CA PRO A 4 15.25 -104.65 13.57
C PRO A 4 14.77 -103.23 13.17
N PRO A 5 13.75 -102.69 13.87
CA PRO A 5 13.27 -101.33 13.62
C PRO A 5 14.39 -100.29 13.78
N ILE A 6 14.34 -99.24 12.97
CA ILE A 6 15.42 -98.24 12.83
C ILE A 6 15.49 -97.37 14.08
N ALA A 7 16.26 -97.81 15.08
CA ALA A 7 16.68 -96.99 16.20
C ALA A 7 17.62 -95.86 15.74
N ASN A 8 17.66 -94.76 16.50
CA ASN A 8 18.33 -93.51 16.13
C ASN A 8 19.84 -93.66 15.82
N ILE A 9 20.20 -93.83 14.54
CA ILE A 9 21.59 -93.77 14.08
C ILE A 9 22.01 -92.30 13.93
N PHE A 10 22.80 -91.81 14.88
CA PHE A 10 23.47 -90.51 14.79
C PHE A 10 24.87 -90.67 14.17
N THR A 11 25.28 -89.72 13.32
CA THR A 11 26.70 -89.50 13.04
C THR A 11 27.33 -88.70 14.18
N VAL A 12 28.65 -88.84 14.40
CA VAL A 12 29.36 -88.16 15.51
C VAL A 12 29.13 -86.64 15.47
N SER A 13 29.22 -86.02 14.29
CA SER A 13 28.94 -84.59 14.12
C SER A 13 27.49 -84.23 14.50
N ARG A 14 26.51 -85.02 14.05
CA ARG A 14 25.09 -84.79 14.37
C ARG A 14 24.83 -84.92 15.88
N LEU A 15 25.47 -85.90 16.53
CA LEU A 15 25.39 -86.08 17.98
C LEU A 15 25.94 -84.86 18.71
N ASN A 16 27.16 -84.41 18.39
CA ASN A 16 27.79 -83.26 19.04
C ASN A 16 26.97 -81.98 18.86
N THR A 17 26.47 -81.68 17.65
CA THR A 17 25.61 -80.51 17.42
C THR A 17 24.29 -80.60 18.19
N THR A 18 23.65 -81.78 18.26
CA THR A 18 22.41 -81.98 19.05
C THR A 18 22.66 -81.79 20.55
N VAL A 19 23.77 -82.31 21.10
CA VAL A 19 24.12 -82.12 22.52
C VAL A 19 24.44 -80.64 22.80
N ARG A 20 25.16 -79.94 21.91
CA ARG A 20 25.43 -78.50 22.06
C ARG A 20 24.12 -77.70 22.14
N GLN A 21 23.22 -77.91 21.19
CA GLN A 21 21.92 -77.23 21.14
C GLN A 21 21.05 -77.49 22.39
N LEU A 22 21.13 -78.69 22.98
CA LEU A 22 20.38 -79.03 24.19
C LEU A 22 20.95 -78.30 25.42
N LEU A 23 22.29 -78.28 25.58
CA LEU A 23 22.97 -77.54 26.65
C LEU A 23 22.72 -76.02 26.55
N GLU A 24 22.88 -75.45 25.35
CA GLU A 24 22.68 -74.02 25.07
C GLU A 24 21.23 -73.58 25.31
N LYS A 25 20.26 -74.47 25.08
CA LYS A 25 18.82 -74.17 25.26
C LYS A 25 18.33 -74.32 26.70
N GLU A 26 18.70 -75.40 27.40
CA GLU A 26 18.12 -75.71 28.72
C GLU A 26 18.85 -74.98 29.87
N MET A 27 20.15 -74.70 29.73
CA MET A 27 20.95 -74.05 30.79
C MET A 27 21.29 -72.58 30.50
N GLY A 28 21.54 -72.24 29.22
CA GLY A 28 21.77 -70.87 28.76
C GLY A 28 22.88 -70.11 29.48
N LEU A 29 22.56 -68.88 29.91
CA LEU A 29 23.45 -67.97 30.64
C LEU A 29 23.44 -68.25 32.15
N VAL A 30 24.59 -68.66 32.67
CA VAL A 30 24.80 -68.95 34.10
C VAL A 30 25.84 -68.02 34.74
N TRP A 31 25.71 -67.82 36.05
CA TRP A 31 26.72 -67.19 36.89
C TRP A 31 27.43 -68.26 37.73
N ILE A 32 28.76 -68.27 37.70
CA ILE A 32 29.60 -69.27 38.38
C ILE A 32 30.64 -68.54 39.22
N SER A 33 30.68 -68.86 40.53
CA SER A 33 31.75 -68.46 41.44
C SER A 33 32.76 -69.61 41.53
N ALA A 34 34.01 -69.36 41.14
CA ALA A 34 35.04 -70.39 41.05
C ALA A 34 36.45 -69.81 41.13
N GLU A 35 37.46 -70.65 41.38
CA GLU A 35 38.87 -70.29 41.32
C GLU A 35 39.42 -70.46 39.89
N ILE A 36 40.21 -69.48 39.41
CA ILE A 36 40.92 -69.57 38.13
C ILE A 36 42.18 -70.42 38.28
N SER A 37 42.28 -71.46 37.46
CA SER A 37 43.49 -72.25 37.25
C SER A 37 43.90 -72.27 35.78
N ASN A 38 45.15 -72.61 35.49
CA ASN A 38 45.67 -72.82 34.12
C ASN A 38 45.38 -71.68 33.11
N PHE A 39 45.46 -70.41 33.56
CA PHE A 39 45.21 -69.25 32.71
C PHE A 39 46.27 -69.06 31.63
N THR A 40 45.85 -68.87 30.37
CA THR A 40 46.71 -68.67 29.20
C THR A 40 46.14 -67.60 28.26
N GLN A 41 47.03 -66.85 27.62
CA GLN A 41 46.70 -65.77 26.67
C GLN A 41 47.56 -65.89 25.39
N PRO A 42 47.08 -66.59 24.35
CA PRO A 42 47.75 -66.66 23.06
C PRO A 42 47.71 -65.32 22.30
N ALA A 43 48.53 -65.22 21.24
CA ALA A 43 48.64 -64.02 20.39
C ALA A 43 47.33 -63.58 19.70
N SER A 44 46.32 -64.45 19.63
CA SER A 44 44.95 -64.11 19.17
C SER A 44 44.22 -63.14 20.12
N GLY A 45 44.70 -62.97 21.35
CA GLY A 45 44.09 -62.10 22.36
C GLY A 45 42.82 -62.66 23.01
N HIS A 46 42.54 -63.95 22.83
CA HIS A 46 41.56 -64.70 23.63
C HIS A 46 42.22 -65.18 24.93
N TRP A 47 41.42 -65.41 25.97
CA TRP A 47 41.88 -66.05 27.20
C TRP A 47 41.30 -67.46 27.30
N TYR A 48 42.11 -68.42 27.72
CA TYR A 48 41.68 -69.78 28.03
C TYR A 48 42.15 -70.13 29.43
N PHE A 49 41.24 -70.62 30.27
CA PHE A 49 41.49 -70.94 31.67
C PHE A 49 40.55 -72.07 32.11
N THR A 50 40.82 -72.66 33.27
CA THR A 50 39.94 -73.65 33.89
C THR A 50 39.35 -73.06 35.16
N LEU A 51 38.02 -73.02 35.24
CA LEU A 51 37.33 -72.71 36.49
C LEU A 51 37.21 -73.98 37.31
N LYS A 52 37.56 -73.92 38.60
CA LYS A 52 37.45 -75.05 39.53
C LYS A 52 36.79 -74.66 40.86
N ASP A 53 36.20 -75.66 41.49
CA ASP A 53 35.82 -75.68 42.90
C ASP A 53 36.53 -76.85 43.61
N ASP A 54 36.10 -77.22 44.81
CA ASP A 54 36.73 -78.29 45.60
C ASP A 54 36.48 -79.71 45.07
N GLY A 55 35.52 -79.91 44.16
CA GLY A 55 35.11 -81.22 43.63
C GLY A 55 35.11 -81.35 42.11
N ALA A 56 35.07 -80.24 41.37
CA ALA A 56 34.93 -80.22 39.91
C ALA A 56 35.82 -79.15 39.23
N GLN A 57 36.05 -79.34 37.92
CA GLN A 57 36.71 -78.36 37.07
C GLN A 57 36.12 -78.35 35.66
N VAL A 58 36.09 -77.17 35.03
CA VAL A 58 35.54 -76.98 33.68
C VAL A 58 36.38 -75.97 32.88
N ARG A 59 36.64 -76.28 31.61
CA ARG A 59 37.37 -75.39 30.70
C ARG A 59 36.51 -74.20 30.30
N CYS A 60 37.10 -73.02 30.33
CA CYS A 60 36.46 -71.77 29.95
C CYS A 60 37.30 -70.99 28.93
N ALA A 61 36.61 -70.37 27.97
CA ALA A 61 37.18 -69.48 26.98
C ALA A 61 36.53 -68.09 27.06
N MET A 62 37.33 -67.03 26.96
CA MET A 62 36.85 -65.65 26.92
C MET A 62 37.41 -64.95 25.68
N PHE A 63 36.52 -64.56 24.77
CA PHE A 63 36.91 -63.92 23.50
C PHE A 63 37.43 -62.49 23.70
N ARG A 64 38.19 -62.01 22.71
CA ARG A 64 38.92 -60.71 22.73
C ARG A 64 38.01 -59.48 22.90
N ASN A 65 36.73 -59.60 22.57
CA ASN A 65 35.76 -58.52 22.75
C ASN A 65 35.13 -58.54 24.17
N SER A 66 35.03 -59.73 24.78
CA SER A 66 34.56 -59.91 26.16
C SER A 66 35.62 -59.48 27.18
N ASN A 67 36.86 -59.98 27.03
CA ASN A 67 37.93 -59.76 28.01
C ASN A 67 38.39 -58.29 28.12
N ARG A 68 38.24 -57.50 27.04
CA ARG A 68 38.42 -56.03 27.05
C ARG A 68 37.57 -55.27 28.07
N ARG A 69 36.48 -55.87 28.58
CA ARG A 69 35.59 -55.27 29.57
C ARG A 69 35.95 -55.64 31.01
N VAL A 70 36.92 -56.54 31.22
CA VAL A 70 37.37 -56.94 32.55
C VAL A 70 38.40 -55.92 33.03
N THR A 71 38.11 -55.24 34.14
CA THR A 71 38.90 -54.12 34.69
C THR A 71 40.18 -54.57 35.38
N PHE A 72 40.32 -55.86 35.68
CA PHE A 72 41.50 -56.46 36.31
C PHE A 72 42.14 -57.52 35.42
N ARG A 73 43.41 -57.86 35.70
CA ARG A 73 44.09 -58.98 35.03
C ARG A 73 43.89 -60.26 35.84
N PRO A 74 43.25 -61.32 35.30
CA PRO A 74 43.03 -62.55 36.04
C PRO A 74 44.33 -63.26 36.39
N GLN A 75 44.39 -63.84 37.59
CA GLN A 75 45.56 -64.58 38.10
C GLN A 75 45.21 -66.02 38.46
N HIS A 76 46.21 -66.90 38.45
CA HIS A 76 46.06 -68.26 38.97
C HIS A 76 45.83 -68.21 40.49
N GLY A 77 44.86 -68.96 41.00
CA GLY A 77 44.47 -68.92 42.41
C GLY A 77 43.44 -67.83 42.74
N GLN A 78 43.02 -67.02 41.77
CA GLN A 78 42.06 -65.94 42.02
C GLN A 78 40.61 -66.46 41.98
N GLN A 79 39.84 -66.19 43.04
CA GLN A 79 38.39 -66.44 43.08
C GLN A 79 37.64 -65.32 42.34
N VAL A 80 36.75 -65.71 41.43
CA VAL A 80 36.03 -64.79 40.53
C VAL A 80 34.57 -65.19 40.36
N LEU A 81 33.73 -64.21 40.03
CA LEU A 81 32.34 -64.41 39.62
C LEU A 81 32.23 -64.19 38.10
N VAL A 82 31.98 -65.26 37.36
CA VAL A 82 31.95 -65.27 35.87
C VAL A 82 30.52 -65.45 35.38
N ARG A 83 30.10 -64.61 34.41
CA ARG A 83 28.89 -64.87 33.61
C ARG A 83 29.29 -65.59 32.33
N ALA A 84 28.77 -66.79 32.11
CA ALA A 84 29.13 -67.63 30.97
C ALA A 84 27.93 -68.35 30.35
N ASN A 85 28.03 -68.64 29.05
CA ASN A 85 27.15 -69.58 28.37
C ASN A 85 27.74 -71.00 28.42
N ILE A 86 26.88 -71.99 28.64
CA ILE A 86 27.26 -73.41 28.60
C ILE A 86 27.19 -73.93 27.16
N THR A 87 28.25 -74.58 26.68
CA THR A 87 28.32 -75.10 25.31
C THR A 87 29.28 -76.30 25.19
N LEU A 88 29.47 -76.81 23.97
CA LEU A 88 30.28 -77.99 23.65
C LEU A 88 31.07 -77.73 22.36
N TYR A 89 32.36 -78.05 22.38
CA TYR A 89 33.27 -77.85 21.26
C TYR A 89 33.13 -78.98 20.23
N GLU A 90 32.24 -78.77 19.25
CA GLU A 90 31.82 -79.79 18.26
C GLU A 90 32.96 -80.61 17.61
N PRO A 91 34.14 -80.04 17.27
CA PRO A 91 35.23 -80.82 16.65
C PRO A 91 35.90 -81.87 17.56
N ARG A 92 35.65 -81.85 18.87
CA ARG A 92 36.20 -82.83 19.84
C ARG A 92 35.17 -83.46 20.78
N GLY A 93 34.01 -82.81 20.98
CA GLY A 93 33.04 -83.21 22.00
C GLY A 93 33.33 -82.65 23.40
N ASP A 94 34.37 -81.81 23.55
CA ASP A 94 34.75 -81.22 24.85
C ASP A 94 33.66 -80.26 25.38
N TYR A 95 33.16 -80.51 26.59
CA TYR A 95 32.28 -79.58 27.33
C TYR A 95 33.07 -78.34 27.78
N GLN A 96 32.51 -77.13 27.58
CA GLN A 96 33.19 -75.88 27.88
C GLN A 96 32.22 -74.71 28.21
N LEU A 97 32.76 -73.68 28.84
CA LEU A 97 32.07 -72.41 29.12
C LEU A 97 32.60 -71.28 28.24
N ILE A 98 31.73 -70.44 27.70
CA ILE A 98 32.12 -69.18 27.04
C ILE A 98 31.80 -68.01 27.97
N ALA A 99 32.83 -67.36 28.51
CA ALA A 99 32.68 -66.21 29.41
C ALA A 99 32.37 -64.90 28.66
N GLU A 100 31.38 -64.16 29.16
CA GLU A 100 31.00 -62.84 28.66
C GLU A 100 31.52 -61.71 29.54
N SER A 101 31.46 -61.88 30.87
CA SER A 101 31.95 -60.95 31.87
C SER A 101 32.51 -61.71 33.08
N MET A 102 33.40 -61.06 33.82
CA MET A 102 34.12 -61.62 34.96
C MET A 102 34.38 -60.48 35.95
N HIS A 103 34.06 -60.70 37.22
CA HIS A 103 34.20 -59.73 38.31
C HIS A 103 34.99 -60.38 39.46
N PRO A 104 35.69 -59.59 40.30
CA PRO A 104 36.20 -60.08 41.58
C PRO A 104 35.04 -60.50 42.49
N ALA A 105 35.24 -61.51 43.33
CA ALA A 105 34.14 -62.04 44.17
C ALA A 105 33.61 -61.04 45.24
N GLY A 106 34.34 -59.96 45.56
CA GLY A 106 33.98 -59.02 46.64
C GLY A 106 32.79 -58.09 46.34
N GLU A 107 32.64 -57.63 45.10
CA GLU A 107 31.64 -56.58 44.75
C GLU A 107 30.19 -57.06 44.98
N GLY A 108 29.91 -58.34 44.69
CA GLY A 108 28.57 -58.91 44.85
C GLY A 108 28.06 -58.93 46.30
N LEU A 109 28.96 -59.12 47.27
CA LEU A 109 28.61 -59.13 48.70
C LEU A 109 28.26 -57.72 49.21
N LEU A 110 28.90 -56.68 48.67
CA LEU A 110 28.56 -55.29 48.97
C LEU A 110 27.20 -54.93 48.35
N GLN A 111 26.97 -55.26 47.07
CA GLN A 111 25.69 -54.99 46.43
C GLN A 111 24.50 -55.68 47.13
N GLN A 112 24.68 -56.90 47.64
CA GLN A 112 23.66 -57.60 48.42
C GLN A 112 23.37 -56.89 49.76
N GLN A 113 24.41 -56.44 50.48
CA GLN A 113 24.22 -55.67 51.73
C GLN A 113 23.51 -54.33 51.49
N PHE A 114 23.81 -53.66 50.37
CA PHE A 114 23.15 -52.40 49.99
C PHE A 114 21.64 -52.58 49.79
N GLU A 115 21.22 -53.55 48.96
CA GLU A 115 19.79 -53.78 48.72
C GLU A 115 19.05 -54.28 49.98
N LEU A 116 19.69 -55.07 50.84
CA LEU A 116 19.12 -55.48 52.13
C LEU A 116 18.90 -54.30 53.09
N LEU A 117 19.89 -53.41 53.22
CA LEU A 117 19.77 -52.22 54.08
C LEU A 117 18.77 -51.21 53.51
N LYS A 118 18.79 -51.00 52.19
CA LYS A 118 17.82 -50.17 51.46
C LYS A 118 16.39 -50.66 51.64
N ALA A 119 16.14 -51.97 51.54
CA ALA A 119 14.84 -52.55 51.81
C ALA A 119 14.40 -52.34 53.26
N LYS A 120 15.29 -52.58 54.24
CA LYS A 120 15.03 -52.33 55.67
C LYS A 120 14.63 -50.87 55.93
N LEU A 121 15.46 -49.91 55.51
CA LEU A 121 15.21 -48.49 55.79
C LEU A 121 14.01 -47.92 55.01
N ALA A 122 13.69 -48.47 53.83
CA ALA A 122 12.43 -48.19 53.15
C ALA A 122 11.22 -48.67 53.95
N THR A 123 11.26 -49.88 54.53
CA THR A 123 10.16 -50.38 55.40
C THR A 123 10.03 -49.63 56.73
N GLU A 124 11.07 -48.90 57.14
CA GLU A 124 11.04 -47.99 58.29
C GLU A 124 10.58 -46.56 57.93
N GLY A 125 10.32 -46.26 56.65
CA GLY A 125 9.84 -44.95 56.18
C GLY A 125 10.91 -43.85 56.03
N LEU A 126 12.20 -44.16 56.25
CA LEU A 126 13.27 -43.13 56.26
C LEU A 126 13.52 -42.43 54.91
N PHE A 127 12.91 -42.90 53.83
CA PHE A 127 13.01 -42.30 52.49
C PHE A 127 11.77 -41.47 52.11
N ASP A 128 10.71 -41.48 52.93
CA ASP A 128 9.42 -40.88 52.54
C ASP A 128 9.50 -39.35 52.42
N PRO A 129 8.91 -38.76 51.35
CA PRO A 129 9.02 -37.33 51.09
C PRO A 129 8.32 -36.45 52.13
N GLN A 130 7.49 -37.04 53.02
CA GLN A 130 6.87 -36.33 54.14
C GLN A 130 7.86 -35.97 55.26
N HIS A 131 9.01 -36.64 55.32
CA HIS A 131 10.05 -36.38 56.33
C HIS A 131 11.16 -35.44 55.84
N LYS A 132 11.18 -35.10 54.55
CA LYS A 132 12.20 -34.25 53.94
C LYS A 132 11.91 -32.76 54.20
N GLN A 133 12.90 -32.06 54.72
CA GLN A 133 12.83 -30.65 55.08
C GLN A 133 13.03 -29.75 53.83
N PRO A 134 12.23 -28.68 53.67
CA PRO A 134 12.42 -27.75 52.57
C PRO A 134 13.75 -26.99 52.74
N LEU A 135 14.50 -26.84 51.65
CA LEU A 135 15.74 -26.07 51.66
C LEU A 135 15.47 -24.57 51.88
N PRO A 136 16.36 -23.85 52.58
CA PRO A 136 16.22 -22.41 52.77
C PRO A 136 16.51 -21.67 51.45
N GLU A 137 15.49 -21.02 50.90
CA GLU A 137 15.63 -20.12 49.74
C GLU A 137 15.52 -18.65 50.18
N PRO A 138 16.61 -17.85 50.19
CA PRO A 138 18.02 -18.24 50.06
C PRO A 138 18.66 -18.66 51.39
N ALA A 139 19.63 -19.58 51.32
CA ALA A 139 20.51 -19.89 52.43
C ALA A 139 21.31 -18.64 52.85
N ARG A 140 21.60 -18.52 54.16
CA ARG A 140 22.39 -17.43 54.73
C ARG A 140 23.78 -17.90 55.16
N GLN A 141 23.95 -19.18 55.51
CA GLN A 141 25.22 -19.81 55.86
C GLN A 141 25.20 -21.32 55.57
N VAL A 142 26.22 -21.83 54.87
CA VAL A 142 26.30 -23.24 54.42
C VAL A 142 27.35 -24.00 55.21
N GLY A 143 27.00 -25.17 55.74
CA GLY A 143 27.95 -26.13 56.28
C GLY A 143 28.41 -27.12 55.20
N VAL A 144 29.69 -27.48 55.16
CA VAL A 144 30.24 -28.47 54.22
C VAL A 144 30.97 -29.58 54.99
N ILE A 145 30.40 -30.78 54.97
CA ILE A 145 30.91 -31.99 55.60
C ILE A 145 31.60 -32.84 54.53
N THR A 146 32.92 -32.67 54.43
CA THR A 146 33.78 -33.37 53.46
C THR A 146 35.25 -33.37 53.91
N SER A 147 36.17 -33.98 53.16
CA SER A 147 37.59 -33.97 53.51
C SER A 147 38.26 -32.62 53.26
N SER A 148 39.11 -32.19 54.20
CA SER A 148 39.81 -30.89 54.17
C SER A 148 40.76 -30.68 52.99
N THR A 149 41.13 -31.75 52.29
CA THR A 149 42.04 -31.77 51.13
C THR A 149 41.39 -32.35 49.87
N GLY A 150 40.08 -32.63 49.91
CA GLY A 150 39.36 -33.27 48.80
C GLY A 150 38.99 -32.29 47.68
N ALA A 151 39.02 -32.77 46.43
CA ALA A 151 38.57 -31.99 45.26
C ALA A 151 37.13 -31.45 45.44
N ALA A 152 36.24 -32.25 46.05
CA ALA A 152 34.87 -31.87 46.37
C ALA A 152 34.75 -30.54 47.14
N LEU A 153 35.66 -30.27 48.09
CA LEU A 153 35.69 -29.02 48.84
C LEU A 153 36.06 -27.84 47.94
N HIS A 154 37.08 -28.00 47.10
CA HIS A 154 37.52 -26.97 46.16
C HIS A 154 36.47 -26.67 45.08
N ASP A 155 35.75 -27.68 44.60
CA ASP A 155 34.69 -27.51 43.61
C ASP A 155 33.46 -26.82 44.21
N VAL A 156 33.03 -27.19 45.42
CA VAL A 156 31.99 -26.46 46.18
C VAL A 156 32.39 -25.00 46.36
N LEU A 157 33.58 -24.73 46.91
CA LEU A 157 34.05 -23.37 47.16
C LEU A 157 34.18 -22.54 45.87
N ARG A 158 34.65 -23.13 44.77
CA ARG A 158 34.74 -22.46 43.46
C ARG A 158 33.34 -22.09 42.92
N VAL A 159 32.36 -22.98 43.06
CA VAL A 159 30.99 -22.72 42.61
C VAL A 159 30.34 -21.62 43.45
N LEU A 160 30.44 -21.71 44.79
CA LEU A 160 29.88 -20.70 45.70
C LEU A 160 30.51 -19.32 45.43
N HIS A 161 31.84 -19.23 45.37
CA HIS A 161 32.55 -17.97 45.08
C HIS A 161 32.21 -17.37 43.69
N ARG A 162 31.69 -18.16 42.75
CA ARG A 162 31.25 -17.70 41.42
C ARG A 162 29.78 -17.28 41.37
N ARG A 163 28.89 -17.95 42.11
CA ARG A 163 27.43 -17.67 42.11
C ARG A 163 27.01 -16.68 43.19
N ASP A 164 27.49 -16.90 44.41
CA ASP A 164 27.18 -16.09 45.59
C ASP A 164 28.43 -15.92 46.48
N PRO A 165 29.32 -14.96 46.15
CA PRO A 165 30.50 -14.67 46.95
C PRO A 165 30.18 -14.11 48.36
N SER A 166 28.91 -13.82 48.66
CA SER A 166 28.47 -13.27 49.95
C SER A 166 28.05 -14.34 50.96
N LEU A 167 27.98 -15.62 50.54
CA LEU A 167 27.54 -16.74 51.36
C LEU A 167 28.69 -17.27 52.24
N PRO A 168 28.62 -17.16 53.58
CA PRO A 168 29.61 -17.74 54.49
C PRO A 168 29.54 -19.27 54.44
N VAL A 169 30.72 -19.89 54.50
CA VAL A 169 30.88 -21.35 54.43
C VAL A 169 31.62 -21.86 55.66
N VAL A 170 30.98 -22.75 56.43
CA VAL A 170 31.60 -23.45 57.56
C VAL A 170 32.05 -24.83 57.12
N ILE A 171 33.36 -25.09 57.17
CA ILE A 171 33.93 -26.37 56.79
C ILE A 171 34.00 -27.26 58.03
N TYR A 172 33.40 -28.45 57.93
CA TYR A 172 33.45 -29.51 58.94
C TYR A 172 34.36 -30.62 58.42
N PRO A 173 35.69 -30.53 58.64
CA PRO A 173 36.68 -31.41 58.01
C PRO A 173 36.52 -32.85 58.51
N THR A 174 36.12 -33.74 57.61
CA THR A 174 35.62 -35.08 57.94
C THR A 174 36.32 -36.15 57.11
N VAL A 175 36.60 -37.29 57.73
CA VAL A 175 37.06 -38.50 57.01
C VAL A 175 35.86 -39.09 56.29
N VAL A 176 35.87 -39.05 54.94
CA VAL A 176 34.78 -39.51 54.08
C VAL A 176 35.11 -40.80 53.31
N GLN A 177 36.14 -41.53 53.73
CA GLN A 177 36.56 -42.80 53.12
C GLN A 177 37.21 -43.74 54.15
N GLY A 178 37.07 -45.06 53.95
CA GLY A 178 37.59 -46.07 54.86
C GLY A 178 36.70 -46.33 56.10
N VAL A 179 37.13 -47.26 56.95
CA VAL A 179 36.32 -47.87 58.03
C VAL A 179 35.84 -46.85 59.08
N ASP A 180 36.64 -45.81 59.37
CA ASP A 180 36.29 -44.77 60.33
C ASP A 180 35.29 -43.72 59.81
N ALA A 181 35.04 -43.69 58.50
CA ALA A 181 34.26 -42.63 57.86
C ALA A 181 32.81 -42.52 58.36
N PRO A 182 32.03 -43.61 58.52
CA PRO A 182 30.67 -43.51 59.06
C PRO A 182 30.62 -42.80 60.42
N ALA A 183 31.53 -43.17 61.33
CA ALA A 183 31.59 -42.59 62.66
C ALA A 183 32.09 -41.13 62.64
N ALA A 184 32.92 -40.74 61.66
CA ALA A 184 33.32 -39.36 61.46
C ALA A 184 32.18 -38.49 60.90
N ILE A 185 31.43 -38.99 59.91
CA ILE A 185 30.30 -38.29 59.27
C ILE A 185 29.17 -38.06 60.29
N VAL A 186 28.81 -39.07 61.08
CA VAL A 186 27.81 -38.93 62.17
C VAL A 186 28.21 -37.82 63.14
N ARG A 187 29.45 -37.84 63.67
CA ARG A 187 29.94 -36.79 64.57
C ARG A 187 29.95 -35.39 63.94
N ALA A 188 30.24 -35.28 62.64
CA ALA A 188 30.22 -34.00 61.94
C ALA A 188 28.80 -33.43 61.82
N ILE A 189 27.81 -34.27 61.53
CA ILE A 189 26.38 -33.89 61.51
C ILE A 189 25.91 -33.50 62.92
N GLU A 190 26.28 -34.27 63.96
CA GLU A 190 25.97 -33.97 65.36
C GLU A 190 26.58 -32.62 65.80
N ILE A 191 27.84 -32.36 65.48
CA ILE A 191 28.53 -31.09 65.80
C ILE A 191 27.89 -29.91 65.07
N ALA A 192 27.53 -30.07 63.79
CA ALA A 192 26.86 -29.02 63.03
C ALA A 192 25.48 -28.68 63.61
N ASN A 193 24.68 -29.69 63.97
CA ASN A 193 23.39 -29.54 64.63
C ASN A 193 23.49 -28.95 66.05
N LEU A 194 24.56 -29.26 66.79
CA LEU A 194 24.80 -28.70 68.13
C LEU A 194 25.24 -27.23 68.08
N ARG A 195 26.03 -26.85 67.06
CA ARG A 195 26.44 -25.46 66.84
C ARG A 195 25.32 -24.60 66.28
N ASN A 196 24.46 -25.17 65.41
CA ASN A 196 23.32 -24.49 64.79
C ASN A 196 23.70 -23.17 64.08
N GLU A 197 24.88 -23.16 63.46
CA GLU A 197 25.47 -22.01 62.75
C GLU A 197 25.18 -22.02 61.24
N CYS A 198 24.51 -23.04 60.70
CA CYS A 198 24.30 -23.22 59.26
C CYS A 198 22.82 -23.50 58.99
N ASP A 199 22.26 -22.93 57.92
CA ASP A 199 20.86 -23.18 57.52
C ASP A 199 20.71 -24.44 56.66
N VAL A 200 21.80 -24.93 56.08
CA VAL A 200 21.87 -26.12 55.23
C VAL A 200 23.26 -26.77 55.31
N LEU A 201 23.32 -28.10 55.24
CA LEU A 201 24.57 -28.87 55.19
C LEU A 201 24.71 -29.55 53.82
N ILE A 202 25.89 -29.46 53.21
CA ILE A 202 26.31 -30.33 52.10
C ILE A 202 27.14 -31.47 52.70
N VAL A 203 26.65 -32.71 52.58
CA VAL A 203 27.37 -33.93 52.99
C VAL A 203 27.79 -34.65 51.71
N GLY A 204 29.10 -34.81 51.47
CA GLY A 204 29.52 -35.35 50.18
C GLY A 204 30.99 -35.66 49.97
N ARG A 205 31.23 -36.34 48.86
CA ARG A 205 32.54 -36.75 48.33
C ARG A 205 32.46 -36.77 46.80
N GLY A 206 33.55 -36.43 46.11
CA GLY A 206 33.69 -36.72 44.68
C GLY A 206 33.73 -38.22 44.38
N GLY A 207 33.86 -38.58 43.10
CA GLY A 207 33.90 -39.99 42.67
C GLY A 207 35.01 -40.84 43.33
N GLY A 208 34.78 -42.15 43.34
CA GLY A 208 35.68 -43.18 43.86
C GLY A 208 35.19 -44.57 43.44
N SER A 209 35.77 -45.65 43.98
CA SER A 209 35.21 -47.00 43.84
C SER A 209 33.97 -47.19 44.72
N LEU A 210 33.24 -48.30 44.54
CA LEU A 210 32.08 -48.62 45.40
C LEU A 210 32.48 -48.85 46.87
N GLU A 211 33.68 -49.37 47.13
CA GLU A 211 34.28 -49.48 48.47
C GLU A 211 34.56 -48.08 49.07
N ASP A 212 35.00 -47.16 48.23
CA ASP A 212 35.36 -45.78 48.56
C ASP A 212 34.13 -44.94 48.97
N LEU A 213 32.98 -45.20 48.33
CA LEU A 213 31.70 -44.58 48.65
C LEU A 213 30.92 -45.33 49.74
N TRP A 214 31.38 -46.52 50.16
CA TRP A 214 30.66 -47.40 51.09
C TRP A 214 30.37 -46.77 52.46
N GLY A 215 31.17 -45.79 52.89
CA GLY A 215 30.93 -45.05 54.14
C GLY A 215 29.58 -44.31 54.19
N PHE A 216 28.98 -44.00 53.04
CA PHE A 216 27.65 -43.39 52.90
C PHE A 216 26.50 -44.42 52.82
N ASN A 217 26.82 -45.72 52.84
CA ASN A 217 25.88 -46.84 52.91
C ASN A 217 25.76 -47.43 54.34
N ASP A 218 26.25 -46.72 55.36
CA ASP A 218 26.15 -47.17 56.76
C ASP A 218 24.84 -46.72 57.42
N GLU A 219 24.16 -47.64 58.11
CA GLU A 219 22.88 -47.36 58.80
C GLU A 219 22.98 -46.21 59.82
N ARG A 220 24.15 -46.00 60.45
CA ARG A 220 24.36 -44.91 61.41
C ARG A 220 24.37 -43.56 60.72
N VAL A 221 24.98 -43.46 59.53
CA VAL A 221 24.99 -42.24 58.71
C VAL A 221 23.58 -41.95 58.21
N ALA A 222 22.86 -42.97 57.73
CA ALA A 222 21.47 -42.85 57.32
C ALA A 222 20.58 -42.28 58.46
N ARG A 223 20.65 -42.85 59.66
CA ARG A 223 19.88 -42.37 60.81
C ARG A 223 20.31 -40.98 61.31
N ALA A 224 21.60 -40.64 61.23
CA ALA A 224 22.09 -39.31 61.59
C ALA A 224 21.64 -38.22 60.61
N ILE A 225 21.54 -38.52 59.32
CA ILE A 225 20.97 -37.61 58.32
C ILE A 225 19.47 -37.39 58.62
N PHE A 226 18.70 -38.46 58.81
CA PHE A 226 17.26 -38.38 59.14
C PHE A 226 16.98 -37.61 60.44
N ALA A 227 17.87 -37.70 61.43
CA ALA A 227 17.74 -37.00 62.72
C ALA A 227 18.25 -35.54 62.70
N SER A 228 18.72 -35.04 61.57
CA SER A 228 19.25 -33.67 61.45
C SER A 228 18.15 -32.61 61.53
N ARG A 229 18.39 -31.55 62.31
CA ARG A 229 17.55 -30.34 62.40
C ARG A 229 17.91 -29.28 61.36
N ILE A 230 19.07 -29.44 60.73
CA ILE A 230 19.52 -28.63 59.61
C ILE A 230 19.35 -29.50 58.35
N PRO A 231 18.64 -29.03 57.30
CA PRO A 231 18.43 -29.81 56.09
C PRO A 231 19.76 -30.16 55.41
N ILE A 232 19.84 -31.39 54.88
CA ILE A 232 21.05 -31.97 54.30
C ILE A 232 20.86 -32.20 52.80
N VAL A 233 21.79 -31.65 52.02
CA VAL A 233 22.00 -32.00 50.61
C VAL A 233 23.08 -33.09 50.54
N SER A 234 22.71 -34.29 50.11
CA SER A 234 23.68 -35.34 49.78
C SER A 234 24.33 -35.06 48.43
N ALA A 235 25.65 -35.23 48.36
CA ALA A 235 26.45 -34.91 47.18
C ALA A 235 27.60 -35.92 47.01
N VAL A 236 27.23 -37.19 46.83
CA VAL A 236 28.16 -38.33 46.79
C VAL A 236 28.31 -38.85 45.35
N GLY A 237 29.55 -38.88 44.85
CA GLY A 237 29.88 -39.46 43.55
C GLY A 237 29.40 -38.63 42.34
N HIS A 238 28.92 -39.34 41.31
CA HIS A 238 28.30 -38.80 40.09
C HIS A 238 26.84 -39.29 39.94
N GLU A 239 26.17 -38.93 38.84
CA GLU A 239 24.75 -39.26 38.58
C GLU A 239 24.40 -40.74 38.80
N THR A 240 25.26 -41.66 38.36
CA THR A 240 25.14 -43.13 38.49
C THR A 240 25.31 -43.66 39.91
N ASP A 241 25.96 -42.90 40.78
CA ASP A 241 26.48 -43.40 42.05
C ASP A 241 25.47 -43.03 43.14
N VAL A 242 24.57 -43.96 43.48
CA VAL A 242 23.48 -43.72 44.44
C VAL A 242 23.71 -44.49 45.74
N THR A 243 23.84 -43.76 46.84
CA THR A 243 24.09 -44.29 48.18
C THR A 243 22.85 -44.22 49.07
N ILE A 244 22.87 -44.90 50.22
CA ILE A 244 21.77 -44.81 51.21
C ILE A 244 21.60 -43.36 51.71
N ALA A 245 22.70 -42.62 51.89
CA ALA A 245 22.67 -41.20 52.25
C ALA A 245 21.85 -40.36 51.26
N ASP A 246 21.93 -40.64 49.95
CA ASP A 246 21.18 -39.93 48.91
C ASP A 246 19.66 -40.16 48.97
N PHE A 247 19.22 -41.33 49.46
CA PHE A 247 17.79 -41.62 49.63
C PHE A 247 17.21 -40.96 50.89
N VAL A 248 17.99 -40.87 51.97
CA VAL A 248 17.52 -40.25 53.23
C VAL A 248 17.56 -38.72 53.15
N ALA A 249 18.64 -38.14 52.63
CA ALA A 249 18.88 -36.69 52.59
C ALA A 249 17.71 -35.91 51.98
N ASP A 250 17.48 -34.70 52.47
CA ASP A 250 16.36 -33.84 52.08
C ASP A 250 16.39 -33.52 50.59
N LEU A 251 17.59 -33.41 50.01
CA LEU A 251 17.80 -33.40 48.56
C LEU A 251 19.08 -34.17 48.16
N ARG A 252 19.03 -34.89 47.03
CA ARG A 252 20.22 -35.40 46.32
C ARG A 252 20.69 -34.39 45.28
N ALA A 253 21.98 -34.06 45.32
CA ALA A 253 22.69 -33.40 44.21
C ALA A 253 23.61 -34.42 43.51
N PRO A 254 23.69 -34.42 42.16
CA PRO A 254 24.48 -35.41 41.41
C PRO A 254 26.00 -35.23 41.52
N THR A 255 26.48 -34.10 42.05
CA THR A 255 27.90 -33.81 42.36
C THR A 255 28.00 -32.76 43.48
N PRO A 256 29.15 -32.64 44.17
CA PRO A 256 29.44 -31.52 45.07
C PRO A 256 29.25 -30.14 44.41
N SER A 257 29.65 -29.98 43.15
CA SER A 257 29.41 -28.76 42.35
C SER A 257 27.92 -28.44 42.22
N ALA A 258 27.09 -29.44 41.92
CA ALA A 258 25.65 -29.25 41.80
C ALA A 258 24.98 -28.89 43.14
N ALA A 259 25.45 -29.47 44.25
CA ALA A 259 24.97 -29.10 45.60
C ALA A 259 25.23 -27.62 45.89
N ALA A 260 26.44 -27.14 45.56
CA ALA A 260 26.80 -25.74 45.65
C ALA A 260 25.98 -24.84 44.72
N GLU A 261 25.61 -25.30 43.52
CA GLU A 261 24.72 -24.54 42.62
C GLU A 261 23.29 -24.44 43.14
N ILE A 262 22.79 -25.44 43.87
CA ILE A 262 21.43 -25.45 44.44
C ILE A 262 21.33 -24.53 45.67
N VAL A 263 22.30 -24.54 46.58
CA VAL A 263 22.23 -23.73 47.82
C VAL A 263 22.67 -22.26 47.65
N SER A 264 23.14 -21.85 46.47
CA SER A 264 23.64 -20.48 46.21
C SER A 264 22.65 -19.60 45.44
N ARG A 265 22.55 -18.34 45.84
CA ARG A 265 21.81 -17.31 45.08
C ARG A 265 22.46 -17.09 43.72
N ASN A 266 21.65 -16.85 42.70
CA ASN A 266 22.13 -16.35 41.41
C ASN A 266 22.33 -14.82 41.49
N GLN A 267 23.47 -14.36 42.03
CA GLN A 267 23.71 -12.92 42.24
C GLN A 267 23.61 -12.10 40.93
N LEU A 268 24.05 -12.68 39.81
CA LEU A 268 23.95 -12.07 38.48
C LEU A 268 22.50 -11.83 38.04
N GLU A 269 21.58 -12.71 38.44
CA GLU A 269 20.16 -12.57 38.12
C GLU A 269 19.47 -11.54 39.02
N LEU A 270 19.80 -11.50 40.31
CA LEU A 270 19.34 -10.43 41.22
C LEU A 270 19.79 -9.05 40.74
N LEU A 271 21.04 -8.93 40.24
CA LEU A 271 21.54 -7.68 39.64
C LEU A 271 20.78 -7.29 38.36
N ARG A 272 20.49 -8.24 37.45
CA ARG A 272 19.65 -7.99 36.27
C ARG A 272 18.22 -7.59 36.65
N GLN A 273 17.64 -8.23 37.67
CA GLN A 273 16.31 -7.90 38.16
C GLN A 273 16.29 -6.46 38.72
N LEU A 274 17.26 -6.07 39.54
CA LEU A 274 17.40 -4.70 40.05
C LEU A 274 17.56 -3.68 38.91
N GLN A 275 18.42 -3.94 37.91
CA GLN A 275 18.57 -3.08 36.73
C GLN A 275 17.24 -2.94 35.96
N SER A 276 16.48 -4.04 35.79
CA SER A 276 15.16 -3.99 35.14
C SER A 276 14.11 -3.21 35.93
N GLN A 277 14.23 -3.13 37.25
CA GLN A 277 13.33 -2.35 38.11
C GLN A 277 13.74 -0.87 38.08
N GLN A 278 15.04 -0.56 38.10
CA GLN A 278 15.57 0.79 37.92
C GLN A 278 15.09 1.40 36.59
N GLN A 279 15.30 0.71 35.47
CA GLN A 279 14.85 1.18 34.15
C GLN A 279 13.34 1.41 34.07
N ARG A 280 12.54 0.56 34.74
CA ARG A 280 11.08 0.74 34.84
C ARG A 280 10.69 1.95 35.70
N LEU A 281 11.44 2.23 36.78
CA LEU A 281 11.24 3.42 37.60
C LEU A 281 11.60 4.70 36.83
N GLU A 282 12.73 4.70 36.11
CA GLU A 282 13.17 5.81 35.25
C GLU A 282 12.12 6.14 34.19
N MET A 283 11.68 5.15 33.40
CA MET A 283 10.60 5.33 32.41
C MET A 283 9.27 5.82 33.03
N ALA A 284 8.93 5.35 34.24
CA ALA A 284 7.72 5.79 34.94
C ALA A 284 7.84 7.25 35.44
N MET A 285 9.02 7.66 35.90
CA MET A 285 9.32 9.03 36.30
C MET A 285 9.29 9.99 35.10
N ASP A 286 9.91 9.62 33.97
CA ASP A 286 9.86 10.40 32.73
C ASP A 286 8.42 10.57 32.23
N TYR A 287 7.62 9.51 32.22
CA TYR A 287 6.22 9.58 31.85
C TYR A 287 5.40 10.47 32.80
N TYR A 288 5.67 10.39 34.11
CA TYR A 288 5.05 11.26 35.11
C TYR A 288 5.41 12.73 34.91
N LEU A 289 6.70 13.05 34.74
CA LEU A 289 7.18 14.42 34.50
C LEU A 289 6.60 14.98 33.19
N ALA A 290 6.65 14.21 32.09
CA ALA A 290 6.05 14.60 30.82
C ALA A 290 4.51 14.77 30.93
N ARG A 291 3.83 14.04 31.81
CA ARG A 291 2.39 14.27 32.10
C ARG A 291 2.17 15.57 32.88
N GLN A 292 2.98 15.85 33.91
CA GLN A 292 2.86 17.10 34.68
C GLN A 292 3.21 18.33 33.86
N GLN A 293 4.23 18.26 33.00
CA GLN A 293 4.61 19.37 32.13
C GLN A 293 3.54 19.66 31.07
N ARG A 294 2.88 18.64 30.51
CA ARG A 294 1.69 18.80 29.65
C ARG A 294 0.49 19.41 30.40
N LEU A 295 0.31 19.11 31.69
CA LEU A 295 -0.71 19.76 32.52
C LEU A 295 -0.36 21.22 32.82
N TYR A 296 0.90 21.51 33.15
CA TYR A 296 1.41 22.88 33.35
C TYR A 296 1.18 23.73 32.10
N SER A 297 1.67 23.33 30.93
CA SER A 297 1.50 24.11 29.68
C SER A 297 0.03 24.26 29.28
N ARG A 298 -0.84 23.29 29.60
CA ARG A 298 -2.30 23.42 29.41
C ARG A 298 -2.90 24.48 30.36
N LEU A 299 -2.45 24.56 31.61
CA LEU A 299 -2.93 25.56 32.58
C LEU A 299 -2.39 26.95 32.25
N GLU A 300 -1.11 27.06 31.92
CA GLU A 300 -0.44 28.28 31.46
C GLU A 300 -1.10 28.85 30.19
N HIS A 301 -1.35 28.01 29.18
CA HIS A 301 -2.05 28.44 27.97
C HIS A 301 -3.50 28.86 28.25
N ARG A 302 -4.21 28.21 29.19
CA ARG A 302 -5.56 28.68 29.62
C ARG A 302 -5.49 30.01 30.37
N LEU A 303 -4.47 30.24 31.19
CA LEU A 303 -4.24 31.50 31.89
C LEU A 303 -3.92 32.63 30.90
N GLN A 304 -3.04 32.38 29.92
CA GLN A 304 -2.76 33.29 28.81
C GLN A 304 -4.02 33.59 27.98
N GLN A 305 -4.83 32.58 27.64
CA GLN A 305 -6.09 32.80 26.90
C GLN A 305 -7.14 33.60 27.69
N GLN A 306 -7.11 33.58 29.03
CA GLN A 306 -7.94 34.44 29.88
C GLN A 306 -7.29 35.80 30.22
N HIS A 307 -6.04 36.03 29.82
CA HIS A 307 -5.28 37.24 30.17
C HIS A 307 -6.06 38.51 29.79
N PRO A 308 -6.29 39.46 30.74
CA PRO A 308 -7.18 40.60 30.50
C PRO A 308 -6.81 41.42 29.27
N GLN A 309 -5.52 41.62 29.01
CA GLN A 309 -5.04 42.35 27.83
C GLN A 309 -5.39 41.66 26.51
N LEU A 310 -5.34 40.32 26.44
CA LEU A 310 -5.72 39.58 25.22
C LEU A 310 -7.24 39.57 25.01
N ARG A 311 -8.02 39.55 26.10
CA ARG A 311 -9.49 39.72 26.03
C ARG A 311 -9.86 41.14 25.55
N LEU A 312 -9.19 42.16 26.09
CA LEU A 312 -9.42 43.56 25.75
C LEU A 312 -8.95 43.90 24.32
N ALA A 313 -7.81 43.36 23.88
CA ALA A 313 -7.36 43.48 22.48
C ALA A 313 -8.36 42.82 21.51
N ARG A 314 -8.85 41.61 21.80
CA ARG A 314 -9.91 40.96 21.00
C ARG A 314 -11.19 41.79 20.94
N GLN A 315 -11.58 42.43 22.04
CA GLN A 315 -12.72 43.35 22.08
C GLN A 315 -12.47 44.63 21.27
N GLN A 316 -11.27 45.20 21.30
CA GLN A 316 -10.89 46.34 20.45
C GLN A 316 -10.91 45.97 18.96
N THR A 317 -10.38 44.80 18.56
CA THR A 317 -10.46 44.33 17.17
C THR A 317 -11.90 44.08 16.72
N ALA A 318 -12.75 43.55 17.61
CA ALA A 318 -14.18 43.38 17.33
C ALA A 318 -14.91 44.73 17.19
N LEU A 319 -14.63 45.70 18.06
CA LEU A 319 -15.15 47.07 17.99
C LEU A 319 -14.76 47.73 16.66
N PHE A 320 -13.49 47.68 16.28
CA PHE A 320 -12.99 48.26 15.03
C PHE A 320 -13.69 47.65 13.80
N ARG A 321 -13.83 46.30 13.75
CA ARG A 321 -14.57 45.61 12.69
C ARG A 321 -16.05 46.01 12.63
N LEU A 322 -16.70 46.24 13.78
CA LEU A 322 -18.09 46.70 13.84
C LEU A 322 -18.22 48.16 13.40
N GLN A 323 -17.27 49.03 13.76
CA GLN A 323 -17.20 50.42 13.31
C GLN A 323 -16.98 50.51 11.79
N GLN A 324 -16.06 49.73 11.23
CA GLN A 324 -15.84 49.65 9.79
C GLN A 324 -17.11 49.19 9.05
N ARG A 325 -17.72 48.07 9.48
CA ARG A 325 -18.96 47.55 8.88
C ARG A 325 -20.13 48.53 9.00
N LEU A 326 -20.20 49.32 10.08
CA LEU A 326 -21.19 50.39 10.22
C LEU A 326 -20.94 51.51 9.21
N GLY A 327 -19.69 51.95 9.04
CA GLY A 327 -19.30 52.93 8.02
C GLY A 327 -19.66 52.47 6.60
N GLU A 328 -19.24 51.27 6.22
CA GLU A 328 -19.55 50.66 4.92
C GLU A 328 -21.07 50.54 4.69
N ALA A 329 -21.84 50.13 5.71
CA ALA A 329 -23.30 50.03 5.62
C ALA A 329 -23.97 51.42 5.48
N MET A 330 -23.46 52.43 6.19
CA MET A 330 -23.95 53.81 6.10
C MET A 330 -23.62 54.43 4.73
N GLU A 331 -22.40 54.26 4.23
CA GLU A 331 -22.00 54.70 2.90
C GLU A 331 -22.83 54.02 1.80
N ASN A 332 -23.02 52.70 1.87
CA ASN A 332 -23.83 51.99 0.90
C ASN A 332 -25.28 52.49 0.93
N ARG A 333 -25.87 52.67 2.12
CA ARG A 333 -27.22 53.24 2.27
C ARG A 333 -27.31 54.66 1.71
N LEU A 334 -26.30 55.50 1.93
CA LEU A 334 -26.23 56.85 1.37
C LEU A 334 -26.12 56.81 -0.16
N ARG A 335 -25.20 55.99 -0.71
CA ARG A 335 -25.04 55.77 -2.16
C ARG A 335 -26.32 55.26 -2.82
N HIS A 336 -27.09 54.39 -2.15
CA HIS A 336 -28.40 53.95 -2.62
C HIS A 336 -29.43 55.08 -2.61
N ALA A 337 -29.48 55.90 -1.55
CA ALA A 337 -30.38 57.05 -1.47
C ALA A 337 -30.07 58.12 -2.53
N THR A 338 -28.79 58.46 -2.75
CA THR A 338 -28.37 59.39 -3.82
C THR A 338 -28.77 58.83 -5.19
N ARG A 339 -28.43 57.57 -5.50
CA ARG A 339 -28.85 56.92 -6.77
C ARG A 339 -30.36 56.89 -6.96
N GLN A 340 -31.15 56.81 -5.88
CA GLN A 340 -32.61 56.88 -5.95
C GLN A 340 -33.09 58.32 -6.23
N GLN A 341 -32.49 59.33 -5.57
CA GLN A 341 -32.72 60.74 -5.88
C GLN A 341 -32.38 61.04 -7.34
N ASP A 342 -31.20 60.66 -7.82
CA ASP A 342 -30.75 60.87 -9.21
C ASP A 342 -31.75 60.26 -10.21
N ARG A 343 -32.16 59.01 -9.98
CA ARG A 343 -33.17 58.32 -10.81
C ARG A 343 -34.53 59.05 -10.81
N LEU A 344 -34.95 59.61 -9.67
CA LEU A 344 -36.20 60.38 -9.58
C LEU A 344 -36.07 61.75 -10.27
N SER A 345 -34.95 62.44 -10.10
CA SER A 345 -34.64 63.71 -10.78
C SER A 345 -34.53 63.53 -12.30
N HIS A 346 -33.86 62.48 -12.79
CA HIS A 346 -33.83 62.15 -14.21
C HIS A 346 -35.21 61.78 -14.75
N ARG A 347 -36.04 61.04 -14.00
CA ARG A 347 -37.43 60.76 -14.40
C ARG A 347 -38.31 62.01 -14.44
N LEU A 348 -38.13 62.94 -13.51
CA LEU A 348 -38.83 64.23 -13.49
C LEU A 348 -38.40 65.10 -14.69
N ASN A 349 -37.09 65.19 -14.96
CA ASN A 349 -36.55 65.93 -16.09
C ASN A 349 -36.96 65.32 -17.43
N ALA A 350 -36.98 63.99 -17.57
CA ALA A 350 -37.46 63.29 -18.76
C ALA A 350 -38.99 63.40 -18.99
N GLN A 351 -39.75 63.90 -17.99
CA GLN A 351 -41.17 64.24 -18.12
C GLN A 351 -41.42 65.75 -18.26
N GLN A 352 -40.37 66.59 -18.33
CA GLN A 352 -40.56 68.03 -18.57
C GLN A 352 -41.28 68.23 -19.91
N PRO A 353 -42.47 68.87 -19.93
CA PRO A 353 -43.26 68.99 -21.14
C PRO A 353 -42.65 69.98 -22.14
N GLN A 354 -41.67 70.81 -21.75
CA GLN A 354 -41.06 71.82 -22.62
C GLN A 354 -40.47 71.23 -23.90
N GLN A 355 -39.73 70.11 -23.81
CA GLN A 355 -39.19 69.43 -24.99
C GLN A 355 -40.34 68.94 -25.90
N ARG A 356 -41.35 68.28 -25.32
CA ARG A 356 -42.54 67.81 -26.05
C ARG A 356 -43.37 68.95 -26.64
N LEU A 357 -43.44 70.11 -25.99
CA LEU A 357 -44.11 71.32 -26.48
C LEU A 357 -43.36 71.96 -27.63
N PHE A 358 -42.03 72.06 -27.54
CA PHE A 358 -41.18 72.53 -28.62
C PHE A 358 -41.27 71.60 -29.84
N ASP A 359 -41.17 70.28 -29.61
CA ASP A 359 -41.31 69.28 -30.66
C ASP A 359 -42.73 69.26 -31.25
N ALA A 360 -43.79 69.45 -30.44
CA ALA A 360 -45.17 69.58 -30.92
C ALA A 360 -45.41 70.88 -31.69
N GLN A 361 -44.82 72.01 -31.28
CA GLN A 361 -44.87 73.28 -32.03
C GLN A 361 -44.10 73.17 -33.35
N LYS A 362 -42.93 72.54 -33.34
CA LYS A 362 -42.13 72.24 -34.53
C LYS A 362 -42.84 71.24 -35.46
N GLN A 363 -43.53 70.24 -34.91
CA GLN A 363 -44.41 69.35 -35.66
C GLN A 363 -45.58 70.12 -36.26
N LEU A 364 -46.28 70.97 -35.50
CA LEU A 364 -47.38 71.80 -35.96
C LEU A 364 -46.94 72.76 -37.09
N GLN A 365 -45.80 73.43 -36.95
CA GLN A 365 -45.19 74.23 -38.01
C GLN A 365 -44.84 73.36 -39.24
N SER A 366 -44.26 72.18 -39.03
CA SER A 366 -43.96 71.25 -40.11
C SER A 366 -45.22 70.73 -40.80
N TRP A 367 -46.33 70.55 -40.07
CA TRP A 367 -47.63 70.12 -40.59
C TRP A 367 -48.34 71.27 -41.30
N HIS A 368 -48.23 72.50 -40.81
CA HIS A 368 -48.75 73.68 -41.50
C HIS A 368 -47.99 73.91 -42.82
N TYR A 369 -46.65 73.83 -42.79
CA TYR A 369 -45.82 73.89 -43.99
C TYR A 369 -46.08 72.71 -44.93
N ARG A 370 -46.22 71.48 -44.41
CA ARG A 370 -46.62 70.30 -45.22
C ARG A 370 -48.04 70.40 -45.74
N LEU A 371 -48.96 71.09 -45.06
CA LEU A 371 -50.33 71.30 -45.53
C LEU A 371 -50.35 72.35 -46.64
N GLN A 372 -49.67 73.48 -46.46
CA GLN A 372 -49.47 74.48 -47.52
C GLN A 372 -48.76 73.86 -48.73
N GLN A 373 -47.63 73.16 -48.52
CA GLN A 373 -46.93 72.43 -49.57
C GLN A 373 -47.80 71.34 -50.19
N SER A 374 -48.62 70.60 -49.42
CA SER A 374 -49.55 69.60 -49.98
C SER A 374 -50.71 70.25 -50.74
N MET A 375 -51.19 71.42 -50.34
CA MET A 375 -52.22 72.18 -51.07
C MET A 375 -51.66 72.76 -52.36
N THR A 376 -50.49 73.41 -52.30
CA THR A 376 -49.78 73.92 -53.48
C THR A 376 -49.37 72.78 -54.41
N LYS A 377 -48.90 71.65 -53.86
CA LYS A 377 -48.57 70.43 -54.62
C LYS A 377 -49.81 69.72 -55.15
N GLN A 378 -50.93 69.67 -54.43
CA GLN A 378 -52.17 69.10 -54.96
C GLN A 378 -52.75 69.99 -56.05
N LEU A 379 -52.70 71.31 -55.92
CA LEU A 379 -53.07 72.25 -56.97
C LEU A 379 -52.11 72.16 -58.18
N SER A 380 -50.80 72.05 -57.96
CA SER A 380 -49.83 71.86 -59.04
C SER A 380 -49.93 70.48 -59.67
N THR A 381 -50.23 69.43 -58.89
CA THR A 381 -50.48 68.07 -59.37
C THR A 381 -51.84 67.97 -60.05
N SER A 382 -52.86 68.77 -59.72
CA SER A 382 -54.08 68.87 -60.54
C SER A 382 -53.81 69.60 -61.86
N LYS A 383 -53.01 70.68 -61.85
CA LYS A 383 -52.54 71.33 -63.09
C LYS A 383 -51.62 70.43 -63.94
N GLN A 384 -50.78 69.63 -63.29
CA GLN A 384 -49.84 68.71 -63.93
C GLN A 384 -50.50 67.39 -64.30
N HIS A 385 -51.59 66.97 -63.64
CA HIS A 385 -52.43 65.84 -64.05
C HIS A 385 -53.38 66.24 -65.18
N PHE A 386 -53.84 67.49 -65.22
CA PHE A 386 -54.41 68.08 -66.44
C PHE A 386 -53.37 68.07 -67.57
N GLY A 387 -52.13 68.51 -67.30
CA GLY A 387 -50.99 68.40 -68.23
C GLY A 387 -50.52 66.98 -68.55
N GLN A 388 -50.79 65.98 -67.70
CA GLN A 388 -50.46 64.56 -67.90
C GLN A 388 -51.65 63.76 -68.44
N LEU A 389 -52.87 64.26 -68.41
CA LEU A 389 -53.92 63.79 -69.30
C LEU A 389 -53.66 64.29 -70.74
N VAL A 390 -52.99 65.44 -70.88
CA VAL A 390 -52.40 65.90 -72.15
C VAL A 390 -51.14 65.09 -72.54
N ALA A 391 -50.27 64.69 -71.60
CA ALA A 391 -49.00 64.00 -71.90
C ALA A 391 -48.97 62.46 -71.71
N GLN A 392 -49.96 61.84 -71.07
CA GLN A 392 -50.23 60.39 -71.18
C GLN A 392 -51.13 60.07 -72.37
N LEU A 393 -51.64 61.11 -73.05
CA LEU A 393 -51.99 61.08 -74.47
C LEU A 393 -50.75 60.83 -75.35
N GLU A 394 -49.54 61.18 -74.88
CA GLU A 394 -48.27 60.99 -75.61
C GLU A 394 -47.47 59.75 -75.13
N GLY A 395 -47.36 59.52 -73.82
CA GLY A 395 -46.25 58.76 -73.23
C GLY A 395 -46.62 57.59 -72.30
N VAL A 396 -47.32 56.57 -72.80
CA VAL A 396 -47.52 55.30 -72.07
C VAL A 396 -46.25 54.43 -72.19
N SER A 397 -45.36 54.43 -71.18
CA SER A 397 -44.16 53.58 -71.18
C SER A 397 -43.69 53.16 -69.77
N PRO A 398 -43.20 51.91 -69.54
CA PRO A 398 -43.13 51.32 -68.20
C PRO A 398 -41.73 51.28 -67.56
N LEU A 399 -40.72 51.91 -68.17
CA LEU A 399 -39.30 51.59 -67.94
C LEU A 399 -38.65 52.26 -66.71
N ALA A 400 -39.37 53.11 -65.96
CA ALA A 400 -38.77 54.01 -64.97
C ALA A 400 -38.58 53.43 -63.54
N THR A 401 -39.18 52.27 -63.23
CA THR A 401 -39.40 51.85 -61.83
C THR A 401 -38.29 51.01 -61.21
N LEU A 402 -37.53 50.24 -62.02
CA LEU A 402 -36.48 49.33 -61.52
C LEU A 402 -35.18 50.05 -61.11
N ALA A 403 -34.94 51.27 -61.59
CA ALA A 403 -33.64 51.94 -61.49
C ALA A 403 -33.39 52.70 -60.15
N ARG A 404 -33.92 52.23 -59.01
CA ARG A 404 -33.92 52.99 -57.73
C ARG A 404 -33.66 52.19 -56.44
N GLY A 405 -33.09 50.98 -56.52
CA GLY A 405 -32.39 50.33 -55.40
C GLY A 405 -33.12 50.24 -54.06
N PHE A 406 -34.30 49.61 -54.02
CA PHE A 406 -35.01 49.32 -52.76
C PHE A 406 -34.89 47.84 -52.38
N SER A 407 -34.48 47.58 -51.14
CA SER A 407 -34.30 46.26 -50.54
C SER A 407 -35.55 45.76 -49.79
N VAL A 408 -35.67 44.44 -49.61
CA VAL A 408 -36.82 43.79 -48.94
C VAL A 408 -36.37 42.59 -48.09
N THR A 409 -36.74 42.56 -46.82
CA THR A 409 -36.45 41.45 -45.89
C THR A 409 -37.67 40.54 -45.70
N THR A 410 -37.47 39.22 -45.79
CA THR A 410 -38.52 38.19 -45.68
C THR A 410 -38.15 37.05 -44.73
N ASP A 411 -39.18 36.38 -44.21
CA ASP A 411 -39.07 35.08 -43.55
C ASP A 411 -38.90 33.93 -44.58
N THR A 412 -38.79 32.70 -44.08
CA THR A 412 -38.66 31.46 -44.87
C THR A 412 -39.90 31.13 -45.72
N ALA A 413 -41.05 31.76 -45.45
CA ALA A 413 -42.26 31.66 -46.26
C ALA A 413 -42.43 32.80 -47.28
N GLY A 414 -41.47 33.73 -47.35
CA GLY A 414 -41.47 34.87 -48.28
C GLY A 414 -42.35 36.05 -47.83
N GLN A 415 -42.84 36.08 -46.59
CA GLN A 415 -43.56 37.24 -46.07
C GLN A 415 -42.60 38.30 -45.53
N VAL A 416 -42.92 39.58 -45.78
CA VAL A 416 -42.07 40.71 -45.40
C VAL A 416 -42.16 40.95 -43.89
N VAL A 417 -41.07 40.67 -43.17
CA VAL A 417 -40.97 40.77 -41.70
C VAL A 417 -41.08 42.22 -41.25
N LYS A 418 -41.94 42.51 -40.26
CA LYS A 418 -42.28 43.89 -39.85
C LYS A 418 -42.32 44.12 -38.33
N LYS A 419 -42.26 43.07 -37.49
CA LYS A 419 -42.30 43.16 -36.02
C LYS A 419 -41.45 42.07 -35.37
N THR A 420 -40.79 42.40 -34.27
CA THR A 420 -39.86 41.50 -33.55
C THR A 420 -40.53 40.33 -32.85
N ALA A 421 -41.79 40.46 -32.41
CA ALA A 421 -42.55 39.35 -31.80
C ALA A 421 -43.02 38.28 -32.81
N GLN A 422 -42.52 38.32 -34.05
CA GLN A 422 -42.72 37.30 -35.08
C GLN A 422 -41.53 36.34 -35.18
N LEU A 423 -40.55 36.45 -34.26
CA LEU A 423 -39.27 35.73 -34.31
C LEU A 423 -38.96 35.03 -32.97
N GLN A 424 -38.23 33.93 -33.04
CA GLN A 424 -37.70 33.15 -31.92
C GLN A 424 -36.17 32.96 -32.05
N SER A 425 -35.54 32.49 -30.98
CA SER A 425 -34.10 32.20 -30.98
C SER A 425 -33.84 30.97 -31.85
N GLY A 426 -33.23 31.18 -33.02
CA GLY A 426 -33.09 30.19 -34.09
C GLY A 426 -33.52 30.66 -35.49
N ASP A 427 -34.21 31.82 -35.60
CA ASP A 427 -34.80 32.23 -36.88
C ASP A 427 -33.83 32.92 -37.86
N LEU A 428 -33.63 32.30 -39.03
CA LEU A 428 -32.88 32.84 -40.16
C LEU A 428 -33.68 33.93 -40.92
N LEU A 429 -33.06 35.10 -41.15
CA LEU A 429 -33.69 36.27 -41.78
C LEU A 429 -33.14 36.58 -43.17
N ARG A 430 -33.94 36.51 -44.25
CA ARG A 430 -33.49 36.80 -45.63
C ARG A 430 -33.65 38.26 -46.02
N THR A 431 -32.56 38.99 -46.28
CA THR A 431 -32.61 40.39 -46.76
C THR A 431 -32.14 40.52 -48.21
N ARG A 432 -33.04 40.91 -49.13
CA ARG A 432 -32.76 41.14 -50.55
C ARG A 432 -32.24 42.56 -50.82
N LEU A 433 -31.16 42.70 -51.57
CA LEU A 433 -30.60 43.96 -52.09
C LEU A 433 -30.94 44.14 -53.58
N ASP A 434 -30.36 45.13 -54.25
CA ASP A 434 -30.52 45.32 -55.70
C ASP A 434 -29.74 44.29 -56.55
N ASP A 435 -28.76 43.60 -55.95
CA ASP A 435 -27.94 42.55 -56.57
C ASP A 435 -28.06 41.15 -55.90
N GLY A 436 -28.25 41.06 -54.57
CA GLY A 436 -28.13 39.79 -53.82
C GLY A 436 -29.07 39.59 -52.61
N TRP A 437 -28.70 38.68 -51.70
CA TRP A 437 -29.41 38.32 -50.45
C TRP A 437 -28.44 38.05 -49.27
N VAL A 438 -28.88 38.25 -48.01
CA VAL A 438 -28.06 38.09 -46.76
C VAL A 438 -28.87 37.48 -45.58
N GLU A 439 -28.23 36.73 -44.65
CA GLU A 439 -28.80 35.97 -43.49
C GLU A 439 -27.93 36.11 -42.18
N SER A 440 -28.44 35.92 -40.94
CA SER A 440 -27.71 36.17 -39.63
C SER A 440 -28.37 35.60 -38.32
N GLN A 441 -27.64 35.40 -37.18
CA GLN A 441 -28.11 34.83 -35.85
C GLN A 441 -27.20 35.16 -34.60
N GLU A 442 -27.60 34.90 -33.31
CA GLU A 442 -26.89 35.20 -32.00
C GLU A 442 -27.15 34.15 -30.85
N PHE A 443 -26.25 33.95 -29.83
CA PHE A 443 -26.31 32.87 -28.78
C PHE A 443 -25.33 32.97 -27.50
N GLN A 444 -25.34 32.03 -26.50
CA GLN A 444 -24.32 31.72 -25.38
C GLN A 444 -24.52 30.27 -24.68
N MET A 445 -23.65 29.21 -24.43
CA MET A 445 -22.18 28.83 -24.51
C MET A 445 -21.85 27.27 -24.60
N ALA A 446 -20.68 26.80 -25.16
CA ALA A 446 -20.10 25.38 -25.23
C ALA A 446 -18.54 25.27 -25.54
N TYR A 447 -17.95 24.07 -25.80
CA TYR A 447 -16.48 23.73 -25.91
C TYR A 447 -15.89 23.60 -27.36
N CYS A 448 -14.54 23.58 -27.54
CA CYS A 448 -13.85 23.56 -28.86
C CYS A 448 -12.31 23.30 -28.83
N VAL A 449 -11.76 22.39 -29.65
CA VAL A 449 -10.32 21.99 -29.69
C VAL A 449 -9.34 23.17 -29.87
N ILE A 450 -9.55 23.99 -30.90
CA ILE A 450 -8.64 25.10 -31.25
C ILE A 450 -8.95 26.30 -30.34
N PRO A 451 -8.00 26.72 -29.47
CA PRO A 451 -8.24 27.83 -28.57
C PRO A 451 -8.54 29.11 -29.35
N PRO A 452 -9.52 29.94 -28.93
CA PRO A 452 -9.88 31.18 -29.62
C PRO A 452 -8.75 32.20 -29.78
N TYR A 453 -7.62 32.05 -29.08
CA TYR A 453 -6.42 32.86 -29.31
C TYR A 453 -5.63 32.45 -30.56
N ILE A 454 -5.63 31.16 -30.96
CA ILE A 454 -4.93 30.68 -32.17
C ILE A 454 -5.66 31.19 -33.43
N LEU A 455 -6.99 31.06 -33.49
CA LEU A 455 -7.77 31.65 -34.59
C LEU A 455 -7.57 33.17 -34.69
N ARG A 456 -7.48 33.88 -33.55
CA ARG A 456 -7.14 35.31 -33.52
C ARG A 456 -5.71 35.61 -34.01
N LYS A 457 -4.74 34.72 -33.81
CA LYS A 457 -3.39 34.86 -34.40
C LYS A 457 -3.43 34.67 -35.91
N ILE A 458 -4.14 33.68 -36.43
CA ILE A 458 -4.31 33.47 -37.88
C ILE A 458 -5.00 34.68 -38.54
N ILE A 459 -6.08 35.20 -37.94
CA ILE A 459 -6.78 36.41 -38.43
C ILE A 459 -5.86 37.65 -38.48
N ALA A 460 -4.84 37.71 -37.62
CA ALA A 460 -3.92 38.85 -37.55
C ALA A 460 -2.66 38.74 -38.44
N HIS A 461 -2.26 37.54 -38.87
CA HIS A 461 -0.98 37.32 -39.57
C HIS A 461 -1.10 36.48 -40.87
N GLY A 462 -2.19 35.74 -41.07
CA GLY A 462 -2.41 34.90 -42.24
C GLY A 462 -2.75 35.69 -43.51
N SER A 463 -2.81 34.99 -44.65
CA SER A 463 -3.25 35.54 -45.94
C SER A 463 -4.78 35.68 -46.03
N GLY A 464 -5.29 36.39 -47.06
CA GLY A 464 -6.71 36.75 -47.14
C GLY A 464 -7.71 35.59 -47.06
N HIS A 465 -7.40 34.42 -47.62
CA HIS A 465 -8.28 33.24 -47.51
C HIS A 465 -8.21 32.61 -46.10
N GLN A 466 -7.00 32.50 -45.55
CA GLN A 466 -6.76 31.99 -44.19
C GLN A 466 -7.43 32.88 -43.13
N GLN A 467 -7.36 34.21 -43.28
CA GLN A 467 -8.07 35.15 -42.41
C GLN A 467 -9.59 34.98 -42.46
N GLU A 468 -10.15 34.75 -43.65
CA GLU A 468 -11.60 34.55 -43.85
C GLU A 468 -12.07 33.22 -43.24
N GLN A 469 -11.38 32.09 -43.50
CA GLN A 469 -11.75 30.80 -42.91
C GLN A 469 -11.52 30.77 -41.40
N ALA A 470 -10.44 31.37 -40.88
CA ALA A 470 -10.23 31.51 -39.44
C ALA A 470 -11.24 32.46 -38.78
N ARG A 471 -11.70 33.50 -39.49
CA ARG A 471 -12.79 34.39 -39.02
C ARG A 471 -14.13 33.66 -39.01
N ARG A 472 -14.50 32.93 -40.07
CA ARG A 472 -15.72 32.11 -40.10
C ARG A 472 -15.70 31.06 -39.00
N THR A 473 -14.60 30.33 -38.87
CA THR A 473 -14.39 29.38 -37.79
C THR A 473 -14.50 30.10 -36.44
N LEU A 474 -13.84 31.22 -36.20
CA LEU A 474 -13.94 31.94 -34.92
C LEU A 474 -15.35 32.48 -34.64
N THR A 475 -16.07 32.98 -35.63
CA THR A 475 -17.46 33.47 -35.47
C THR A 475 -18.43 32.32 -35.19
N HIS A 476 -18.26 31.19 -35.88
CA HIS A 476 -19.07 30.00 -35.64
C HIS A 476 -18.67 29.28 -34.34
N VAL A 477 -17.40 29.27 -33.96
CA VAL A 477 -16.94 28.90 -32.61
C VAL A 477 -17.57 29.85 -31.59
N GLN A 478 -17.63 31.17 -31.82
CA GLN A 478 -18.40 32.11 -30.99
C GLN A 478 -19.93 31.96 -31.10
N HIS A 479 -20.43 30.94 -31.81
CA HIS A 479 -21.83 30.54 -31.94
C HIS A 479 -22.10 29.13 -31.37
N LEU A 480 -21.11 28.23 -31.44
CA LEU A 480 -21.08 26.90 -30.81
C LEU A 480 -20.66 26.97 -29.35
N MET A 481 -19.62 27.77 -29.05
CA MET A 481 -19.41 28.45 -27.76
C MET A 481 -20.57 29.43 -27.46
N ALA A 482 -21.78 29.09 -27.90
CA ALA A 482 -22.98 29.84 -27.72
C ALA A 482 -24.30 29.00 -27.73
N GLU A 483 -24.37 27.78 -28.25
CA GLU A 483 -25.66 27.05 -28.22
C GLU A 483 -25.98 26.38 -26.87
N HIS A 484 -27.20 26.57 -26.37
CA HIS A 484 -27.73 25.88 -25.19
C HIS A 484 -28.29 24.51 -25.59
N TRP A 485 -27.40 23.54 -25.78
CA TRP A 485 -27.77 22.16 -26.16
C TRP A 485 -28.57 21.48 -25.05
N GLN A 486 -29.87 21.25 -25.28
CA GLN A 486 -30.71 20.48 -24.35
C GLN A 486 -30.27 19.00 -24.38
N LYS A 487 -29.83 18.45 -23.23
CA LYS A 487 -29.62 17.00 -23.07
C LYS A 487 -30.98 16.29 -23.21
N GLN A 488 -31.26 15.71 -24.39
CA GLN A 488 -32.39 14.80 -24.57
C GLN A 488 -32.06 13.43 -23.95
N PRO A 489 -33.02 12.74 -23.32
CA PRO A 489 -32.79 11.41 -22.77
C PRO A 489 -32.66 10.38 -23.89
N VAL A 490 -31.42 9.96 -24.19
CA VAL A 490 -31.12 8.99 -25.25
C VAL A 490 -31.59 7.60 -24.84
N ALA A 491 -32.68 7.12 -25.47
CA ALA A 491 -33.34 5.88 -25.11
C ALA A 491 -32.69 4.62 -25.74
N LYS A 492 -31.41 4.36 -25.40
CA LYS A 492 -30.73 3.06 -25.52
C LYS A 492 -29.35 3.12 -24.86
N THR A 493 -29.08 2.17 -23.98
CA THR A 493 -27.78 1.99 -23.29
C THR A 493 -27.02 0.81 -23.92
N ALA A 494 -25.80 1.05 -24.36
CA ALA A 494 -24.89 0.00 -24.81
C ALA A 494 -24.49 -0.92 -23.63
N ALA A 495 -24.32 -2.22 -23.88
CA ALA A 495 -23.90 -3.17 -22.84
C ALA A 495 -22.40 -3.01 -22.57
N GLY A 496 -21.98 -3.08 -21.30
CA GLY A 496 -20.57 -2.92 -20.92
C GLY A 496 -19.63 -3.82 -21.74
N GLY A 497 -18.57 -3.22 -22.30
CA GLY A 497 -17.62 -3.88 -23.17
C GLY A 497 -18.07 -4.03 -24.63
N HIS A 498 -19.18 -3.41 -25.02
CA HIS A 498 -19.67 -3.37 -26.39
C HIS A 498 -20.03 -1.92 -26.74
N VAL A 499 -19.22 -1.27 -27.56
CA VAL A 499 -19.50 0.09 -28.04
C VAL A 499 -20.71 0.08 -28.99
N ASP A 500 -21.48 1.18 -28.99
CA ASP A 500 -22.48 1.50 -30.01
C ASP A 500 -22.07 2.83 -30.66
N ARG A 501 -21.92 2.85 -31.99
CA ARG A 501 -21.45 4.02 -32.77
C ARG A 501 -22.34 4.30 -33.96
N GLU A 502 -22.50 5.59 -34.26
CA GLU A 502 -23.08 6.09 -35.50
C GLU A 502 -22.22 7.24 -36.05
N ILE A 503 -21.75 7.11 -37.29
CA ILE A 503 -20.99 8.14 -38.00
C ILE A 503 -21.85 8.74 -39.12
N TYR A 504 -21.84 10.06 -39.19
CA TYR A 504 -22.62 10.88 -40.10
C TYR A 504 -21.73 11.77 -40.97
N ASP A 505 -22.23 12.11 -42.15
CA ASP A 505 -21.65 13.03 -43.13
C ASP A 505 -22.50 14.31 -43.18
N ALA A 506 -21.89 15.46 -42.82
CA ALA A 506 -22.55 16.77 -42.89
C ALA A 506 -22.49 17.41 -44.30
N GLN A 507 -21.79 16.80 -45.26
CA GLN A 507 -21.77 17.20 -46.67
C GLN A 507 -21.30 18.66 -46.89
N SER A 508 -20.30 19.09 -46.11
CA SER A 508 -19.80 20.47 -45.99
C SER A 508 -20.86 21.50 -45.57
N GLN A 509 -22.00 21.05 -45.03
CA GLN A 509 -23.00 21.90 -44.38
C GLN A 509 -22.72 22.02 -42.88
N GLN A 510 -23.40 22.94 -42.20
CA GLN A 510 -23.36 23.08 -40.74
C GLN A 510 -24.56 22.41 -40.02
N THR A 511 -25.33 21.58 -40.74
CA THR A 511 -26.54 20.92 -40.24
C THR A 511 -26.21 19.58 -39.56
N LEU A 512 -26.42 19.49 -38.25
CA LEU A 512 -26.16 18.29 -37.44
C LEU A 512 -27.41 17.39 -37.29
N PRO A 513 -27.25 16.06 -37.12
CA PRO A 513 -26.02 15.29 -37.34
C PRO A 513 -25.68 15.11 -38.83
N GLY A 514 -26.58 15.50 -39.75
CA GLY A 514 -26.40 15.25 -41.18
C GLY A 514 -26.88 13.86 -41.59
N LYS A 515 -26.20 13.23 -42.56
CA LYS A 515 -26.60 11.95 -43.16
C LYS A 515 -25.85 10.78 -42.52
N LEU A 516 -26.57 9.82 -41.94
CA LEU A 516 -25.95 8.59 -41.43
C LEU A 516 -25.23 7.85 -42.58
N ILE A 517 -23.93 7.55 -42.39
CA ILE A 517 -23.10 6.82 -43.35
C ILE A 517 -22.59 5.48 -42.80
N ARG A 518 -22.50 5.31 -41.47
CA ARG A 518 -22.10 4.04 -40.85
C ARG A 518 -22.70 3.90 -39.44
N GLN A 519 -23.17 2.70 -39.10
CA GLN A 519 -23.66 2.33 -37.76
C GLN A 519 -23.03 1.02 -37.28
N GLU A 520 -23.10 0.71 -35.97
CA GLU A 520 -22.43 -0.45 -35.37
C GLU A 520 -22.67 -1.77 -36.14
N GLY A 521 -21.57 -2.50 -36.39
CA GLY A 521 -21.55 -3.71 -37.22
C GLY A 521 -21.52 -3.52 -38.74
N GLN A 522 -21.53 -2.28 -39.28
CA GLN A 522 -21.41 -2.05 -40.73
C GLN A 522 -19.95 -1.97 -41.23
N PRO A 523 -19.69 -2.41 -42.49
CA PRO A 523 -18.41 -2.22 -43.16
C PRO A 523 -18.10 -0.73 -43.38
N GLY A 524 -16.86 -0.45 -43.79
CA GLY A 524 -16.40 0.89 -44.14
C GLY A 524 -17.05 1.48 -45.39
N ASN A 525 -16.84 2.78 -45.58
CA ASN A 525 -17.41 3.58 -46.68
C ASN A 525 -16.35 4.30 -47.55
N ASP A 526 -15.08 3.86 -47.46
CA ASP A 526 -13.90 4.37 -48.19
C ASP A 526 -13.55 5.87 -47.99
N ASP A 527 -14.25 6.58 -47.11
CA ASP A 527 -13.87 7.92 -46.64
C ASP A 527 -12.91 7.85 -45.45
N VAL A 528 -11.75 8.48 -45.60
CA VAL A 528 -10.70 8.54 -44.57
C VAL A 528 -11.15 9.27 -43.30
N ALA A 529 -12.00 10.29 -43.40
CA ALA A 529 -12.48 11.03 -42.23
C ALA A 529 -13.44 10.17 -41.40
N ALA A 530 -14.43 9.53 -42.06
CA ALA A 530 -15.34 8.59 -41.43
C ALA A 530 -14.63 7.36 -40.84
N GLU A 531 -13.61 6.79 -41.53
CA GLU A 531 -12.82 5.69 -40.96
C GLU A 531 -12.00 6.14 -39.74
N GLU A 532 -11.35 7.30 -39.76
CA GLU A 532 -10.63 7.82 -38.60
C GLU A 532 -11.57 8.07 -37.42
N ALA A 533 -12.68 8.78 -37.64
CA ALA A 533 -13.69 9.03 -36.61
C ALA A 533 -14.25 7.72 -36.04
N TRP A 534 -14.60 6.76 -36.91
CA TRP A 534 -15.11 5.44 -36.51
C TRP A 534 -14.14 4.69 -35.59
N ASN A 535 -12.88 4.63 -36.00
CA ASN A 535 -11.84 3.90 -35.29
C ASN A 535 -11.48 4.60 -33.98
N TYR A 536 -11.37 5.94 -33.96
CA TYR A 536 -10.95 6.69 -32.78
C TYR A 536 -12.06 6.84 -31.72
N LEU A 537 -13.34 6.91 -32.10
CA LEU A 537 -14.46 6.72 -31.16
C LEU A 537 -14.42 5.32 -30.53
N GLY A 538 -14.16 4.28 -31.34
CA GLY A 538 -14.03 2.90 -30.86
C GLY A 538 -12.89 2.70 -29.87
N VAL A 539 -11.67 3.14 -30.24
CA VAL A 539 -10.47 2.99 -29.40
C VAL A 539 -10.57 3.84 -28.12
N THR A 540 -11.29 4.98 -28.14
CA THR A 540 -11.59 5.76 -26.93
C THR A 540 -12.53 4.99 -25.98
N TYR A 541 -13.60 4.37 -26.49
CA TYR A 541 -14.45 3.48 -25.67
C TYR A 541 -13.65 2.29 -25.12
N ASP A 542 -12.88 1.61 -25.98
CA ASP A 542 -12.07 0.46 -25.59
C ASP A 542 -11.04 0.81 -24.50
N PHE A 543 -10.43 2.00 -24.57
CA PHE A 543 -9.57 2.51 -23.51
C PHE A 543 -10.34 2.69 -22.19
N PHE A 544 -11.44 3.45 -22.18
CA PHE A 544 -12.20 3.72 -20.96
C PHE A 544 -12.80 2.43 -20.35
N TRP A 545 -13.18 1.46 -21.17
CA TRP A 545 -13.63 0.15 -20.71
C TRP A 545 -12.47 -0.71 -20.21
N GLN A 546 -11.42 -0.94 -20.99
CA GLN A 546 -10.34 -1.87 -20.63
C GLN A 546 -9.44 -1.35 -19.51
N ALA A 547 -9.16 -0.03 -19.48
CA ALA A 547 -8.37 0.58 -18.41
C ALA A 547 -9.21 0.76 -17.14
N TYR A 548 -10.42 1.32 -17.23
CA TYR A 548 -11.16 1.86 -16.08
C TYR A 548 -12.54 1.21 -15.82
N GLN A 549 -12.95 0.22 -16.63
CA GLN A 549 -14.26 -0.43 -16.58
C GLN A 549 -15.45 0.55 -16.72
N ARG A 550 -15.23 1.69 -17.38
CA ARG A 550 -16.26 2.71 -17.63
C ARG A 550 -17.06 2.37 -18.89
N ASN A 551 -18.38 2.33 -18.80
CA ASN A 551 -19.24 2.09 -19.96
C ASN A 551 -19.60 3.39 -20.69
N SER A 552 -18.79 3.79 -21.68
CA SER A 552 -18.93 5.06 -22.43
C SER A 552 -18.80 6.33 -21.57
N LEU A 553 -19.05 7.50 -22.16
CA LEU A 553 -18.75 8.81 -21.55
C LEU A 553 -19.55 9.08 -20.27
N ASP A 554 -20.78 8.58 -20.19
CA ASP A 554 -21.71 8.75 -19.07
C ASP A 554 -21.70 7.60 -18.06
N ASN A 555 -20.84 6.59 -18.27
CA ASN A 555 -20.80 5.32 -17.54
C ASN A 555 -22.10 4.47 -17.60
N GLN A 556 -23.07 4.85 -18.45
CA GLN A 556 -24.33 4.12 -18.65
C GLN A 556 -24.45 3.53 -20.06
N GLY A 557 -23.44 3.73 -20.92
CA GLY A 557 -23.40 3.21 -22.27
C GLY A 557 -24.00 4.15 -23.31
N LEU A 558 -23.82 5.46 -23.17
CA LEU A 558 -24.11 6.45 -24.21
C LEU A 558 -23.56 6.00 -25.57
N LYS A 559 -24.39 6.03 -26.61
CA LYS A 559 -23.94 5.82 -27.99
C LYS A 559 -22.98 6.94 -28.40
N LEU A 560 -21.86 6.58 -29.02
CA LEU A 560 -20.90 7.55 -29.53
C LEU A 560 -21.28 7.97 -30.97
N LEU A 561 -21.82 9.18 -31.10
CA LEU A 561 -22.12 9.79 -32.40
C LEU A 561 -20.94 10.66 -32.85
N GLY A 562 -20.62 10.62 -34.14
CA GLY A 562 -19.61 11.49 -34.76
C GLY A 562 -20.03 11.99 -36.14
N THR A 563 -19.91 13.30 -36.39
CA THR A 563 -20.22 13.93 -37.68
C THR A 563 -18.93 14.43 -38.35
N VAL A 564 -18.65 13.97 -39.57
CA VAL A 564 -17.51 14.42 -40.40
C VAL A 564 -17.95 15.37 -41.52
N HIS A 565 -16.97 16.00 -42.18
CA HIS A 565 -17.18 17.00 -43.25
C HIS A 565 -18.08 18.17 -42.82
N TYR A 566 -17.88 18.67 -41.60
CA TYR A 566 -18.65 19.77 -41.05
C TYR A 566 -18.19 21.13 -41.63
N GLY A 567 -19.07 21.80 -42.37
CA GLY A 567 -18.80 23.09 -43.03
C GLY A 567 -17.79 23.04 -44.19
N ASP A 568 -17.57 24.20 -44.83
CA ASP A 568 -16.48 24.40 -45.79
C ASP A 568 -15.18 24.73 -45.05
N LYS A 569 -14.14 23.90 -45.24
CA LYS A 569 -12.78 24.07 -44.69
C LYS A 569 -12.74 24.44 -43.19
N TYR A 570 -13.65 23.91 -42.39
CA TYR A 570 -13.82 24.32 -41.00
C TYR A 570 -12.59 23.96 -40.16
N GLN A 571 -11.99 24.96 -39.49
CA GLN A 571 -10.72 24.83 -38.77
C GLN A 571 -10.93 24.45 -37.30
N ASN A 572 -11.84 23.52 -36.99
CA ASN A 572 -12.01 23.02 -35.63
C ASN A 572 -12.68 21.63 -35.56
N ALA A 573 -12.65 21.04 -34.36
CA ALA A 573 -13.58 20.00 -33.93
C ALA A 573 -14.14 20.36 -32.54
N PHE A 574 -15.25 19.73 -32.16
CA PHE A 574 -15.92 19.97 -30.88
C PHE A 574 -16.86 18.83 -30.46
N TRP A 575 -16.99 18.63 -29.16
CA TRP A 575 -18.11 17.94 -28.51
C TRP A 575 -19.26 18.93 -28.25
N ASN A 576 -20.47 18.62 -28.74
CA ASN A 576 -21.64 19.50 -28.58
C ASN A 576 -22.59 19.11 -27.43
N GLY A 577 -22.16 18.26 -26.50
CA GLY A 577 -23.02 17.71 -25.44
C GLY A 577 -23.86 16.49 -25.85
N GLN A 578 -23.84 16.10 -27.14
CA GLN A 578 -24.55 14.92 -27.67
C GLN A 578 -23.70 14.09 -28.66
N GLN A 579 -22.84 14.73 -29.44
CA GLN A 579 -22.00 14.10 -30.45
C GLN A 579 -20.68 14.84 -30.69
N MET A 580 -19.73 14.14 -31.29
CA MET A 580 -18.53 14.71 -31.88
C MET A 580 -18.81 15.34 -33.24
N VAL A 581 -18.13 16.44 -33.54
CA VAL A 581 -18.20 17.12 -34.84
C VAL A 581 -16.80 17.49 -35.32
N PHE A 582 -16.48 17.15 -36.57
CA PHE A 582 -15.14 17.32 -37.16
C PHE A 582 -15.17 18.13 -38.45
N GLY A 583 -14.36 19.20 -38.50
CA GLY A 583 -14.04 19.92 -39.73
C GLY A 583 -12.88 19.29 -40.50
N ASP A 584 -12.84 19.54 -41.81
CA ASP A 584 -11.78 19.04 -42.71
C ASP A 584 -10.47 19.85 -42.64
N GLY A 585 -10.44 20.96 -41.90
CA GLY A 585 -9.34 21.92 -41.93
C GLY A 585 -9.28 22.67 -43.26
N ASP A 586 -8.30 23.57 -43.42
CA ASP A 586 -8.11 24.33 -44.66
C ASP A 586 -7.04 23.72 -45.59
N GLY A 587 -6.24 22.78 -45.08
CA GLY A 587 -5.11 22.15 -45.78
C GLY A 587 -3.85 23.01 -45.85
N GLU A 588 -3.88 24.23 -45.29
CA GLU A 588 -2.75 25.18 -45.28
C GLU A 588 -2.23 25.43 -43.86
N ILE A 589 -3.11 25.35 -42.86
CA ILE A 589 -2.78 25.54 -41.43
C ILE A 589 -3.13 24.27 -40.66
N PHE A 590 -4.33 23.74 -40.88
CA PHE A 590 -4.82 22.52 -40.25
C PHE A 590 -5.23 21.49 -41.30
N ASN A 591 -4.86 20.24 -41.04
CA ASN A 591 -5.40 19.05 -41.68
C ASN A 591 -6.80 18.74 -41.11
N ARG A 592 -7.46 17.70 -41.64
CA ARG A 592 -8.75 17.21 -41.10
C ARG A 592 -8.64 16.88 -39.61
N PHE A 593 -9.64 17.27 -38.83
CA PHE A 593 -9.59 17.15 -37.37
C PHE A 593 -9.75 15.71 -36.85
N THR A 594 -10.11 14.78 -37.73
CA THR A 594 -10.10 13.34 -37.45
C THR A 594 -8.69 12.73 -37.39
N ILE A 595 -7.66 13.39 -37.92
CA ILE A 595 -6.33 12.80 -38.15
C ILE A 595 -5.55 12.45 -36.86
N ALA A 596 -5.87 13.10 -35.74
CA ALA A 596 -5.17 12.95 -34.47
C ALA A 596 -6.09 12.27 -33.42
N ILE A 597 -5.81 11.01 -33.11
CA ILE A 597 -6.57 10.22 -32.13
C ILE A 597 -6.68 10.90 -30.76
N ASP A 598 -5.61 11.56 -30.31
CA ASP A 598 -5.56 12.32 -29.06
C ASP A 598 -6.51 13.53 -29.05
N VAL A 599 -6.75 14.17 -30.21
CA VAL A 599 -7.71 15.27 -30.35
C VAL A 599 -9.15 14.75 -30.30
N VAL A 600 -9.43 13.62 -30.97
CA VAL A 600 -10.74 12.95 -30.89
C VAL A 600 -11.06 12.51 -29.45
N ALA A 601 -10.06 11.94 -28.77
CA ALA A 601 -10.19 11.46 -27.39
C ALA A 601 -10.23 12.59 -26.35
N HIS A 602 -9.56 13.73 -26.60
CA HIS A 602 -9.65 14.94 -25.77
C HIS A 602 -11.09 15.47 -25.71
N GLU A 603 -11.74 15.64 -26.85
CA GLU A 603 -13.12 16.14 -26.90
C GLU A 603 -14.13 15.17 -26.24
N LEU A 604 -13.96 13.85 -26.48
CA LEU A 604 -14.75 12.81 -25.80
C LEU A 604 -14.53 12.81 -24.27
N ALA A 605 -13.34 13.19 -23.79
CA ALA A 605 -13.01 13.26 -22.37
C ALA A 605 -13.62 14.48 -21.64
N HIS A 606 -13.99 15.56 -22.35
CA HIS A 606 -14.91 16.56 -21.78
C HIS A 606 -16.25 15.92 -21.41
N GLY A 607 -16.78 15.03 -22.27
CA GLY A 607 -17.99 14.26 -22.00
C GLY A 607 -17.89 13.33 -20.78
N VAL A 608 -16.69 12.89 -20.40
CA VAL A 608 -16.47 12.19 -19.11
C VAL A 608 -16.49 13.19 -17.96
N THR A 609 -15.74 14.29 -18.07
CA THR A 609 -15.65 15.33 -17.03
C THR A 609 -17.01 15.99 -16.74
N GLU A 610 -17.88 16.13 -17.75
CA GLU A 610 -19.26 16.64 -17.64
C GLU A 610 -20.20 15.78 -16.79
N ASN A 611 -20.02 14.46 -16.79
CA ASN A 611 -20.94 13.52 -16.15
C ASN A 611 -20.41 12.97 -14.81
N GLU A 612 -19.19 13.38 -14.43
CA GLU A 612 -18.57 13.12 -13.13
C GLU A 612 -18.42 14.47 -12.36
N ALA A 613 -17.21 14.89 -11.98
CA ALA A 613 -16.96 16.10 -11.18
C ALA A 613 -17.51 17.44 -11.75
N GLY A 614 -17.82 17.54 -13.05
CA GLY A 614 -18.52 18.70 -13.62
C GLY A 614 -17.76 20.03 -13.52
N LEU A 615 -16.43 20.00 -13.64
CA LEU A 615 -15.54 21.16 -13.42
C LEU A 615 -15.93 22.37 -14.29
N ILE A 616 -16.16 23.52 -13.66
CA ILE A 616 -16.57 24.75 -14.34
C ILE A 616 -15.49 25.22 -15.32
N TYR A 617 -15.88 25.61 -16.53
CA TYR A 617 -14.95 26.00 -17.59
C TYR A 617 -14.46 27.46 -17.42
N PHE A 618 -13.80 27.73 -16.29
CA PHE A 618 -13.30 29.05 -15.90
C PHE A 618 -12.05 28.96 -15.00
N GLU A 619 -11.08 29.87 -15.18
CA GLU A 619 -9.81 29.96 -14.44
C GLU A 619 -9.14 28.59 -14.20
N GLN A 620 -8.84 28.20 -12.96
CA GLN A 620 -8.13 26.95 -12.65
C GLN A 620 -8.99 25.69 -12.86
N ALA A 621 -10.28 25.74 -12.54
CA ALA A 621 -11.18 24.61 -12.79
C ALA A 621 -11.32 24.31 -14.29
N GLY A 622 -11.36 25.35 -15.13
CA GLY A 622 -11.36 25.20 -16.58
C GLY A 622 -10.03 24.69 -17.12
N ALA A 623 -8.90 25.17 -16.59
CA ALA A 623 -7.57 24.63 -16.93
C ALA A 623 -7.34 23.19 -16.46
N LEU A 624 -8.07 22.72 -15.44
CA LEU A 624 -8.11 21.30 -15.04
C LEU A 624 -9.00 20.47 -15.96
N ASN A 625 -10.15 21.01 -16.41
CA ASN A 625 -11.03 20.37 -17.39
C ASN A 625 -10.28 20.13 -18.73
N GLU A 626 -9.62 21.17 -19.25
CA GLU A 626 -8.67 21.09 -20.37
C GLU A 626 -7.57 20.04 -20.16
N SER A 627 -6.99 20.01 -18.96
CA SER A 627 -5.88 19.10 -18.65
C SER A 627 -6.34 17.65 -18.53
N LEU A 628 -7.51 17.38 -17.96
CA LEU A 628 -8.11 16.04 -17.95
C LEU A 628 -8.33 15.52 -19.37
N SER A 629 -8.81 16.38 -20.27
CA SER A 629 -8.98 16.03 -21.68
C SER A 629 -7.64 15.79 -22.39
N ASP A 630 -6.60 16.59 -22.16
CA ASP A 630 -5.24 16.33 -22.67
C ASP A 630 -4.61 15.05 -22.10
N VAL A 631 -4.85 14.77 -20.82
CA VAL A 631 -4.42 13.53 -20.12
C VAL A 631 -5.08 12.32 -20.77
N PHE A 632 -6.41 12.26 -20.83
CA PHE A 632 -7.09 11.09 -21.39
C PHE A 632 -6.86 10.96 -22.89
N GLY A 633 -6.79 12.07 -23.65
CA GLY A 633 -6.41 12.05 -25.06
C GLY A 633 -5.03 11.43 -25.29
N SER A 634 -4.03 11.83 -24.50
CA SER A 634 -2.70 11.23 -24.54
C SER A 634 -2.69 9.77 -24.11
N LEU A 635 -3.48 9.38 -23.11
CA LEU A 635 -3.57 7.98 -22.67
C LEU A 635 -4.23 7.07 -23.72
N VAL A 636 -5.27 7.54 -24.43
CA VAL A 636 -5.88 6.80 -25.55
C VAL A 636 -4.87 6.63 -26.69
N LYS A 637 -4.11 7.68 -27.02
CA LYS A 637 -3.02 7.62 -28.01
C LYS A 637 -1.95 6.59 -27.63
N GLN A 638 -1.48 6.61 -26.39
CA GLN A 638 -0.50 5.65 -25.86
C GLN A 638 -1.04 4.21 -25.83
N PHE A 639 -2.30 4.02 -25.41
CA PHE A 639 -2.99 2.72 -25.41
C PHE A 639 -3.11 2.15 -26.83
N SER A 640 -3.53 2.97 -27.80
CA SER A 640 -3.62 2.60 -29.21
C SER A 640 -2.26 2.24 -29.83
N LYS A 641 -1.21 3.00 -29.50
CA LYS A 641 0.17 2.75 -29.95
C LYS A 641 0.90 1.67 -29.10
N LYS A 642 0.30 1.22 -27.99
CA LYS A 642 0.89 0.33 -26.95
C LYS A 642 2.23 0.84 -26.37
N GLN A 643 2.34 2.15 -26.20
CA GLN A 643 3.54 2.83 -25.68
C GLN A 643 3.55 2.93 -24.16
N ARG A 644 4.74 2.82 -23.56
CA ARG A 644 4.98 3.24 -22.17
C ARG A 644 5.11 4.77 -22.05
N ALA A 645 5.09 5.27 -20.81
CA ALA A 645 5.31 6.68 -20.48
C ALA A 645 6.64 7.26 -20.98
N ASP A 646 7.68 6.43 -21.14
CA ASP A 646 9.00 6.79 -21.69
C ASP A 646 9.12 6.65 -23.22
N GLU A 647 8.09 6.12 -23.89
CA GLU A 647 8.02 5.94 -25.36
C GLU A 647 6.99 6.85 -26.03
N ALA A 648 6.14 7.49 -25.23
CA ALA A 648 5.08 8.38 -25.67
C ALA A 648 5.63 9.74 -26.14
N ASP A 649 5.00 10.30 -27.17
CA ASP A 649 5.36 11.61 -27.73
C ASP A 649 4.99 12.79 -26.82
N TRP A 650 3.93 12.67 -26.02
CA TRP A 650 3.38 13.72 -25.13
C TRP A 650 3.02 15.04 -25.87
N ILE A 651 2.64 14.93 -27.15
CA ILE A 651 2.19 16.04 -27.99
C ILE A 651 0.70 15.88 -28.36
N ILE A 652 -0.08 16.92 -28.07
CA ILE A 652 -1.50 17.02 -28.45
C ILE A 652 -1.60 17.65 -29.85
N GLY A 653 -2.37 17.05 -30.75
CA GLY A 653 -2.51 17.50 -32.14
C GLY A 653 -1.29 17.20 -33.00
N GLU A 654 -0.55 16.14 -32.69
CA GLU A 654 0.53 15.63 -33.57
C GLU A 654 -0.03 15.32 -34.96
N GLY A 655 0.56 15.90 -36.01
CA GLY A 655 0.09 15.71 -37.39
C GLY A 655 -1.20 16.47 -37.77
N LEU A 656 -1.83 17.21 -36.84
CA LEU A 656 -2.96 18.10 -37.16
C LEU A 656 -2.49 19.38 -37.88
N LEU A 657 -1.28 19.87 -37.56
CA LEU A 657 -0.68 21.01 -38.25
C LEU A 657 -0.27 20.64 -39.68
N ALA A 658 -0.60 21.51 -40.64
CA ALA A 658 -0.33 21.30 -42.06
C ALA A 658 1.17 21.45 -42.42
N SER A 659 1.58 20.85 -43.55
CA SER A 659 2.97 20.85 -44.00
C SER A 659 3.44 22.25 -44.39
N GLY A 660 4.18 22.90 -43.49
CA GLY A 660 4.68 24.27 -43.65
C GLY A 660 4.65 25.08 -42.35
N ILE A 661 3.81 24.69 -41.39
CA ILE A 661 3.72 25.29 -40.06
C ILE A 661 4.89 24.81 -39.18
N ASN A 662 5.56 25.74 -38.48
CA ASN A 662 6.67 25.41 -37.58
C ASN A 662 6.19 24.98 -36.17
N GLY A 663 5.67 23.74 -36.05
CA GLY A 663 5.25 23.15 -34.79
C GLY A 663 5.21 21.62 -34.78
N ARG A 664 5.22 21.03 -33.59
CA ARG A 664 5.01 19.59 -33.32
C ARG A 664 3.52 19.25 -33.22
N GLY A 665 2.72 20.17 -32.69
CA GLY A 665 1.29 20.03 -32.43
C GLY A 665 0.74 21.29 -31.75
N LEU A 666 -0.46 21.19 -31.18
CA LEU A 666 -1.14 22.29 -30.48
C LEU A 666 -0.57 22.56 -29.08
N ARG A 667 -0.26 21.50 -28.32
CA ARG A 667 0.20 21.55 -26.92
C ARG A 667 1.25 20.46 -26.67
N SER A 668 2.10 20.66 -25.67
CA SER A 668 3.06 19.65 -25.19
C SER A 668 2.87 19.47 -23.69
N MET A 669 2.67 18.23 -23.24
CA MET A 669 2.51 17.95 -21.82
C MET A 669 3.85 17.89 -21.09
N SER A 670 4.91 17.45 -21.77
CA SER A 670 6.27 17.37 -21.22
C SER A 670 6.95 18.74 -21.16
N GLU A 671 6.79 19.55 -22.20
CA GLU A 671 7.43 20.86 -22.37
C GLU A 671 6.42 21.97 -22.76
N PRO A 672 5.47 22.36 -21.88
CA PRO A 672 4.54 23.46 -22.19
C PRO A 672 5.27 24.76 -22.55
N GLY A 673 4.79 25.46 -23.58
CA GLY A 673 5.47 26.64 -24.13
C GLY A 673 6.53 26.29 -25.20
N SER A 674 6.42 25.11 -25.82
CA SER A 674 7.34 24.61 -26.88
C SER A 674 6.65 23.88 -28.04
N ALA A 675 5.32 23.73 -28.03
CA ALA A 675 4.60 22.93 -29.03
C ALA A 675 4.75 23.49 -30.45
N TYR A 676 4.76 24.81 -30.60
CA TYR A 676 4.95 25.52 -31.87
C TYR A 676 5.61 26.89 -31.66
N ASN A 677 6.30 27.38 -32.70
CA ASN A 677 6.91 28.71 -32.74
C ASN A 677 6.98 29.20 -34.20
N ASP A 678 5.84 29.68 -34.69
CA ASP A 678 5.56 29.90 -36.11
C ASP A 678 5.23 31.38 -36.40
N PRO A 679 5.60 31.96 -37.57
CA PRO A 679 5.31 33.36 -37.88
C PRO A 679 3.82 33.74 -37.91
N MET A 680 2.92 32.79 -38.18
CA MET A 680 1.48 33.00 -38.28
C MET A 680 0.72 32.61 -37.01
N LEU A 681 1.04 31.45 -36.41
CA LEU A 681 0.43 31.03 -35.14
C LEU A 681 1.02 31.76 -33.93
N GLY A 682 2.24 32.30 -34.06
CA GLY A 682 3.04 32.80 -32.95
C GLY A 682 3.77 31.68 -32.20
N LYS A 683 4.13 31.95 -30.95
CA LYS A 683 4.70 30.94 -30.04
C LYS A 683 3.60 30.38 -29.12
N ASP A 684 3.67 29.08 -28.84
CA ASP A 684 2.99 28.43 -27.72
C ASP A 684 3.10 29.27 -26.42
N PRO A 685 1.97 29.70 -25.83
CA PRO A 685 1.93 30.57 -24.65
C PRO A 685 1.86 29.81 -23.32
N GLN A 686 1.81 28.47 -23.29
CA GLN A 686 1.55 27.73 -22.06
C GLN A 686 2.70 27.86 -21.04
N PRO A 687 2.42 28.09 -19.74
CA PRO A 687 3.43 28.06 -18.69
C PRO A 687 3.66 26.63 -18.16
N ALA A 688 4.91 26.30 -17.86
CA ALA A 688 5.33 25.00 -17.31
C ALA A 688 5.50 25.00 -15.75
N HIS A 689 5.16 26.11 -15.08
CA HIS A 689 5.32 26.30 -13.63
C HIS A 689 4.34 27.36 -13.10
N MET A 690 3.84 27.20 -11.86
CA MET A 690 2.84 28.07 -11.25
C MET A 690 3.29 29.53 -11.06
N ASP A 691 4.60 29.78 -10.90
CA ASP A 691 5.16 31.16 -10.88
C ASP A 691 4.87 31.95 -12.16
N HIS A 692 4.64 31.24 -13.28
CA HIS A 692 4.34 31.81 -14.59
C HIS A 692 2.85 31.74 -14.94
N TYR A 693 1.97 31.43 -13.98
CA TYR A 693 0.52 31.35 -14.19
C TYR A 693 -0.04 32.66 -14.79
N VAL A 694 -0.69 32.54 -15.95
CA VAL A 694 -1.16 33.68 -16.73
C VAL A 694 -2.54 34.13 -16.23
N LYS A 695 -2.56 35.22 -15.46
CA LYS A 695 -3.80 35.87 -14.99
C LYS A 695 -4.38 36.75 -16.08
N THR A 696 -5.39 36.23 -16.79
CA THR A 696 -6.08 36.90 -17.89
C THR A 696 -7.60 36.90 -17.71
N ARG A 697 -8.33 37.60 -18.58
CA ARG A 697 -9.79 37.49 -18.76
C ARG A 697 -10.17 36.94 -20.14
N GLU A 698 -9.21 36.83 -21.04
CA GLU A 698 -9.37 36.10 -22.28
C GLU A 698 -9.40 34.59 -21.98
N ASP A 699 -9.79 33.77 -22.95
CA ASP A 699 -9.67 32.31 -22.85
C ASP A 699 -10.30 31.72 -21.57
N ASN A 700 -11.48 32.24 -21.18
CA ASN A 700 -12.18 31.90 -19.93
C ASN A 700 -11.33 32.01 -18.64
N GLY A 701 -10.34 32.91 -18.60
CA GLY A 701 -9.37 33.02 -17.51
C GLY A 701 -8.03 32.34 -17.80
N GLY A 702 -7.80 31.92 -19.04
CA GLY A 702 -6.61 31.19 -19.49
C GLY A 702 -6.74 29.69 -19.28
N VAL A 703 -7.83 29.07 -19.69
CA VAL A 703 -8.07 27.62 -19.52
C VAL A 703 -7.11 26.79 -20.36
N HIS A 704 -7.04 27.03 -21.67
CA HIS A 704 -6.10 26.37 -22.58
C HIS A 704 -4.66 26.86 -22.35
N ILE A 705 -4.50 28.10 -21.87
CA ILE A 705 -3.18 28.66 -21.57
C ILE A 705 -2.59 27.96 -20.34
N ASN A 706 -3.29 27.93 -19.21
CA ASN A 706 -2.73 27.45 -17.94
C ASN A 706 -2.80 25.92 -17.75
N SER A 707 -3.48 25.17 -18.62
CA SER A 707 -3.52 23.70 -18.58
C SER A 707 -2.14 23.04 -18.74
N GLY A 708 -1.15 23.75 -19.28
CA GLY A 708 0.26 23.32 -19.29
C GLY A 708 0.83 22.96 -17.91
N ILE A 709 0.39 23.63 -16.84
CA ILE A 709 0.84 23.38 -15.46
C ILE A 709 0.39 21.98 -14.96
N PRO A 710 -0.91 21.65 -14.92
CA PRO A 710 -1.37 20.30 -14.57
C PRO A 710 -0.99 19.23 -15.59
N ASN A 711 -0.89 19.55 -16.89
CA ASN A 711 -0.37 18.63 -17.91
C ASN A 711 1.06 18.17 -17.58
N ARG A 712 1.94 19.10 -17.21
CA ARG A 712 3.32 18.78 -16.81
C ARG A 712 3.39 18.01 -15.49
N ALA A 713 2.47 18.26 -14.56
CA ALA A 713 2.35 17.43 -13.35
C ALA A 713 1.96 15.98 -13.69
N PHE A 714 1.04 15.76 -14.64
CA PHE A 714 0.70 14.41 -15.09
C PHE A 714 1.88 13.72 -15.79
N TYR A 715 2.54 14.41 -16.72
CA TYR A 715 3.74 13.90 -17.41
C TYR A 715 4.81 13.46 -16.41
N LEU A 716 5.19 14.34 -15.47
CA LEU A 716 6.21 14.04 -14.47
C LEU A 716 5.81 12.86 -13.57
N ALA A 717 4.54 12.77 -13.16
CA ALA A 717 4.04 11.63 -12.40
C ALA A 717 4.10 10.32 -13.21
N ALA A 718 3.64 10.32 -14.46
CA ALA A 718 3.67 9.16 -15.34
C ALA A 718 5.10 8.69 -15.64
N THR A 719 6.04 9.60 -15.93
CA THR A 719 7.45 9.27 -16.16
C THR A 719 8.15 8.79 -14.88
N ALA A 720 7.82 9.33 -13.71
CA ALA A 720 8.40 8.89 -12.44
C ALA A 720 7.91 7.49 -11.98
N LEU A 721 6.69 7.10 -12.38
CA LEU A 721 6.12 5.78 -12.11
C LEU A 721 6.53 4.73 -13.16
N GLY A 722 6.69 5.16 -14.42
CA GLY A 722 7.04 4.30 -15.54
C GLY A 722 5.91 3.33 -15.95
N GLY A 723 6.25 2.36 -16.80
CA GLY A 723 5.27 1.42 -17.35
C GLY A 723 4.24 2.11 -18.26
N TYR A 724 3.02 1.58 -18.30
CA TYR A 724 1.93 2.20 -19.03
C TYR A 724 1.25 3.28 -18.19
N ALA A 725 1.24 4.53 -18.66
CA ALA A 725 0.82 5.68 -17.85
C ALA A 725 -0.63 5.58 -17.32
N TRP A 726 -1.51 4.87 -18.02
CA TRP A 726 -2.91 4.67 -17.59
C TRP A 726 -3.06 3.75 -16.37
N GLU A 727 -2.11 2.84 -16.12
CA GLU A 727 -2.19 1.81 -15.07
C GLU A 727 -1.99 2.36 -13.65
N GLN A 728 -1.33 3.52 -13.49
CA GLN A 728 -1.12 4.15 -12.18
C GLN A 728 -1.45 5.64 -12.16
N ALA A 729 -0.74 6.46 -12.95
CA ALA A 729 -0.99 7.91 -12.99
C ALA A 729 -2.40 8.22 -13.50
N GLY A 730 -2.78 7.62 -14.64
CA GLY A 730 -4.11 7.79 -15.22
C GLY A 730 -5.22 7.33 -14.29
N TYR A 731 -5.01 6.22 -13.57
CA TYR A 731 -5.96 5.76 -12.55
C TYR A 731 -6.14 6.74 -11.38
N ALA A 732 -5.07 7.40 -10.92
CA ALA A 732 -5.16 8.38 -9.84
C ALA A 732 -5.87 9.70 -10.29
N TRP A 733 -5.75 10.07 -11.57
CA TRP A 733 -6.52 11.16 -12.17
C TRP A 733 -7.99 10.75 -12.42
N TYR A 734 -8.24 9.52 -12.88
CA TYR A 734 -9.58 8.98 -13.09
C TYR A 734 -10.39 8.89 -11.79
N ASP A 735 -9.79 8.34 -10.72
CA ASP A 735 -10.41 8.29 -9.40
C ASP A 735 -10.63 9.70 -8.81
N THR A 736 -9.85 10.70 -9.23
CA THR A 736 -10.03 12.10 -8.80
C THR A 736 -11.22 12.75 -9.51
N VAL A 737 -11.39 12.57 -10.83
CA VAL A 737 -12.52 13.16 -11.55
C VAL A 737 -13.85 12.45 -11.23
N CYS A 738 -13.81 11.18 -10.80
CA CYS A 738 -14.96 10.40 -10.33
C CYS A 738 -15.20 10.50 -8.79
N ASP A 739 -14.65 11.51 -8.11
CA ASP A 739 -14.86 11.71 -6.66
C ASP A 739 -15.95 12.75 -6.39
N ASP A 740 -17.08 12.31 -5.80
CA ASP A 740 -18.19 13.17 -5.37
C ASP A 740 -17.76 14.30 -4.39
N GLU A 741 -16.62 14.17 -3.71
CA GLU A 741 -16.08 15.22 -2.83
C GLU A 741 -15.27 16.31 -3.58
N LEU A 742 -14.97 16.14 -4.88
CA LEU A 742 -14.23 17.14 -5.66
C LEU A 742 -15.15 18.32 -6.07
N PRO A 743 -14.87 19.58 -5.68
CA PRO A 743 -15.72 20.71 -6.04
C PRO A 743 -15.68 21.04 -7.54
N GLN A 744 -16.83 21.44 -8.09
CA GLN A 744 -16.94 21.96 -9.47
C GLN A 744 -16.04 23.19 -9.72
N ASP A 745 -15.72 23.96 -8.68
CA ASP A 745 -14.81 25.12 -8.69
C ASP A 745 -13.40 24.81 -8.15
N ALA A 746 -12.97 23.54 -8.18
CA ALA A 746 -11.67 23.11 -7.67
C ALA A 746 -10.47 23.88 -8.28
N ASP A 747 -9.58 24.35 -7.42
CA ASP A 747 -8.28 24.92 -7.82
C ASP A 747 -7.22 23.83 -8.01
N PHE A 748 -6.08 24.18 -8.64
CA PHE A 748 -4.99 23.24 -8.87
C PHE A 748 -4.52 22.58 -7.58
N LYS A 749 -4.52 23.30 -6.45
CA LYS A 749 -4.07 22.80 -5.15
C LYS A 749 -5.04 21.80 -4.53
N THR A 750 -6.34 21.94 -4.79
CA THR A 750 -7.38 20.99 -4.39
C THR A 750 -7.27 19.72 -5.22
N PHE A 751 -7.23 19.83 -6.55
CA PHE A 751 -7.09 18.68 -7.44
C PHE A 751 -5.78 17.90 -7.20
N ALA A 752 -4.67 18.60 -6.96
CA ALA A 752 -3.39 17.98 -6.60
C ALA A 752 -3.46 17.15 -5.31
N ARG A 753 -4.28 17.56 -4.32
CA ARG A 753 -4.47 16.77 -3.09
C ARG A 753 -5.28 15.50 -3.33
N PHE A 754 -6.32 15.57 -4.16
CA PHE A 754 -7.13 14.40 -4.50
C PHE A 754 -6.34 13.36 -5.29
N THR A 755 -5.56 13.77 -6.30
CA THR A 755 -4.70 12.83 -7.06
C THR A 755 -3.66 12.15 -6.18
N VAL A 756 -3.05 12.87 -5.23
CA VAL A 756 -2.16 12.29 -4.21
C VAL A 756 -2.92 11.32 -3.30
N GLN A 757 -4.12 11.70 -2.81
CA GLN A 757 -4.96 10.86 -1.95
C GLN A 757 -5.36 9.55 -2.63
N HIS A 758 -5.85 9.60 -3.87
CA HIS A 758 -6.24 8.40 -4.63
C HIS A 758 -5.04 7.55 -5.04
N GLY A 759 -3.91 8.16 -5.41
CA GLY A 759 -2.65 7.43 -5.64
C GLY A 759 -2.20 6.61 -4.41
N LYS A 760 -2.31 7.17 -3.20
CA LYS A 760 -2.03 6.46 -1.94
C LYS A 760 -3.07 5.38 -1.63
N LYS A 761 -4.36 5.68 -1.85
CA LYS A 761 -5.53 4.83 -1.55
C LYS A 761 -5.65 3.61 -2.47
N ARG A 762 -5.43 3.76 -3.78
CA ARG A 762 -5.57 2.66 -4.77
C ARG A 762 -4.33 1.78 -4.84
N PHE A 763 -3.13 2.38 -4.70
CA PHE A 763 -1.86 1.68 -4.88
C PHE A 763 -1.05 1.61 -3.58
N ASN A 764 -0.30 2.66 -3.25
CA ASN A 764 0.56 2.74 -2.06
C ASN A 764 1.17 4.14 -1.89
N GLU A 765 1.85 4.35 -0.75
CA GLU A 765 2.52 5.60 -0.39
C GLU A 765 3.56 6.07 -1.43
N SER A 766 4.25 5.14 -2.12
CA SER A 766 5.26 5.49 -3.14
C SER A 766 4.62 6.09 -4.39
N VAL A 767 3.48 5.55 -4.84
CA VAL A 767 2.73 6.09 -5.99
C VAL A 767 2.23 7.50 -5.67
N GLY A 768 1.61 7.66 -4.49
CA GLY A 768 1.20 8.98 -4.02
C GLY A 768 2.35 9.97 -3.84
N SER A 769 3.52 9.52 -3.39
CA SER A 769 4.72 10.37 -3.23
C SER A 769 5.29 10.85 -4.56
N ALA A 770 5.26 10.02 -5.61
CA ALA A 770 5.66 10.44 -6.96
C ALA A 770 4.72 11.50 -7.53
N ILE A 771 3.40 11.32 -7.36
CA ILE A 771 2.39 12.31 -7.75
C ILE A 771 2.56 13.62 -6.94
N GLU A 772 2.80 13.52 -5.63
CA GLU A 772 3.02 14.67 -4.75
C GLU A 772 4.28 15.46 -5.15
N GLN A 773 5.34 14.76 -5.57
CA GLN A 773 6.58 15.37 -6.06
C GLN A 773 6.39 16.06 -7.42
N ALA A 774 5.62 15.46 -8.34
CA ALA A 774 5.31 16.06 -9.63
C ALA A 774 4.54 17.39 -9.50
N TRP A 775 3.54 17.45 -8.61
CA TRP A 775 2.82 18.70 -8.30
C TRP A 775 3.69 19.75 -7.60
N LYS A 776 4.72 19.34 -6.84
CA LYS A 776 5.72 20.26 -6.27
C LYS A 776 6.66 20.82 -7.35
N GLU A 777 7.05 20.02 -8.33
CA GLU A 777 7.94 20.46 -9.43
C GLU A 777 7.26 21.40 -10.44
N VAL A 778 5.92 21.48 -10.45
CA VAL A 778 5.18 22.53 -11.15
C VAL A 778 4.72 23.68 -10.24
N GLY A 779 5.08 23.66 -8.94
CA GLY A 779 4.86 24.77 -8.00
C GLY A 779 3.48 24.86 -7.37
N VAL A 780 2.70 23.76 -7.32
CA VAL A 780 1.30 23.77 -6.87
C VAL A 780 1.11 23.39 -5.39
N LEU A 781 1.90 22.46 -4.83
CA LEU A 781 1.74 21.92 -3.47
C LEU A 781 2.66 22.55 -2.41
#